data_AF-A0A847T0C7-F1
#
_entry.id   AF-A0A847T0C7-F1
#
_cell.length_a   1.000
_cell.length_b   1.000
_cell.length_c   1.000
_cell.angle_alpha   90.00
_cell.angle_beta   90.00
_cell.angle_gamma   90.00
#
_symmetry.space_group_name_H-M   'P 1'
#
loop_
_entity.id
_entity.type
_entity.pdbx_description
1 polymer ?
#
loop_
_entity_poly.entity_id
_entity_poly.type
_entity_poly.pdbx_seq_one_letter_code
_entity_poly.pdbx_strand_id
1 'polypeptide(L)'
;MGMRNVIWTWLEERRYIFAAAILISLALTCIIFLSFLLKAGVVNTGDLTWPYFNEPGLTGLYLDNTQSGLIPSQMLVYSWLFYLPLDTAIQERLLLMGVFFLMGVSCYYATFRILQQEGAEKKLAYVVAGAATVAYVVNPLNFYYLVDLFLLIGFALVPALIYVVLRFLRSEGSIKDIVVHGVLTGIIMTASSGDPRWPIWNLFLIMIILLVYLVLGRFKGLSKSVGFLIITGICFTALSAFWIVPTLAASGHSTLLTRSNLSINFYYVLNKYATLDNTIILQSDFWTPSRELFLISDTFLNSIWKTAQMVLPALAFISILFFRRNRTVISLLIISLIVILLASAPLSPLQFLKDAYQSLVFEAPFGIAFRTSYKWLLILVYPYVLLASFTILGLSRLPSKFNLKVPRLRLDGRRLTKVVAGSLVTLLVASSLIAAWPLVTGDCRGVIAPEELASDYVEAFDLIQDASGGDLGFKILYLPTNPYMGFEAPGLADSPYLHYIITNLESGNVTTAGGLLAPLGVKYIILDKFDYSKDVMESSLRNQTDLMIRLDGERLLVLENGEFGDLFRLSDLALSFDGIEGGAALAAWDGWVQTDQGFLDLEEVYDQAPYLLMGSGYPYNLIASRSITSSPFKYVPYYGDQSWTCLVAYNPSNYEWYQALKTMGLENWDLDYGEGLAYTNVSLTYPRDLPISDTALVKQFDLSNRSTVQEFIDNNYMEQFGARMTYTPELSYMKVKLLDSTDGWKTICSPLVNVSYGQTYAIKMNMASDNGFEIHIKVAEYDENGTLLSFKPMTGLGSGKIPWGTVPMSYVCNNTEVKKISIQIWHGSSPTTPLPNAISIADISIYDTSKLLISPRLDGKIEVASGGEYLLNVRTLSSPQGGNLTVVIDGTTVRLETKGKGTVMKWFNCGTMNLSAGTHEVSVLNTDGLNAVNLISLIDVGEYNSLLERYNSQLSEKALVYVLDNGVRTGATELVMNNDTSKGPLGQYLAMDTEIEVFVDGYYRFYVQSNSNVSLWLDGSEVESLNAPTHYVTVYLEVGAHNITFLAEDPSNSSGEVLLFSANAGDTIASLNEFGSTLGGISSMEKESASSYDLRLSTTGPSFLIFNNAFDSAWSVTPEGGETVSSFPVNTAMNGFIMEGSGNISLSLSYSLDRHYILGMTISLIALVTIIAGAIIYYSGAGTRLIIKVRGKRNGRGQ
;
A
#
# COMPACT_ATOMS: atom_id res chain seq x y z
N MET A 1 0.41 45.57 -45.40
CA MET A 1 1.25 45.26 -44.23
C MET A 1 1.23 43.75 -44.00
N GLY A 2 2.36 43.08 -44.19
CA GLY A 2 2.41 41.62 -44.40
C GLY A 2 2.30 40.78 -43.13
N MET A 3 1.67 39.61 -43.27
CA MET A 3 1.46 38.53 -42.27
C MET A 3 2.74 38.14 -41.50
N ARG A 4 3.92 38.33 -42.12
CA ARG A 4 5.24 38.13 -41.51
C ARG A 4 5.48 39.11 -40.33
N ASN A 5 5.06 40.37 -40.45
CA ASN A 5 5.24 41.36 -39.38
C ASN A 5 4.34 41.12 -38.17
N VAL A 6 3.16 40.50 -38.33
CA VAL A 6 2.22 40.23 -37.22
C VAL A 6 2.68 39.04 -36.39
N ILE A 7 3.19 37.97 -37.02
CA ILE A 7 3.75 36.81 -36.28
C ILE A 7 5.06 37.21 -35.60
N TRP A 8 5.92 37.99 -36.27
CA TRP A 8 7.16 38.49 -35.66
C TRP A 8 6.88 39.45 -34.50
N THR A 9 5.99 40.43 -34.63
CA THR A 9 5.61 41.29 -33.48
C THR A 9 4.92 40.51 -32.35
N TRP A 10 4.11 39.50 -32.69
CA TRP A 10 3.48 38.60 -31.70
C TRP A 10 4.51 37.73 -30.95
N LEU A 11 5.57 37.28 -31.61
CA LEU A 11 6.71 36.58 -31.01
C LEU A 11 7.60 37.54 -30.20
N GLU A 12 7.81 38.77 -30.68
CA GLU A 12 8.70 39.75 -30.06
C GLU A 12 8.22 40.27 -28.69
N GLU A 13 6.91 40.35 -28.44
CA GLU A 13 6.41 40.71 -27.11
C GLU A 13 6.45 39.53 -26.13
N ARG A 14 6.27 38.31 -26.63
CA ARG A 14 6.23 37.08 -25.81
C ARG A 14 7.63 36.55 -25.49
N ARG A 15 8.62 36.77 -26.36
CA ARG A 15 10.01 36.29 -26.16
C ARG A 15 10.60 36.74 -24.82
N TYR A 16 10.34 37.97 -24.40
CA TYR A 16 10.91 38.50 -23.16
C TYR A 16 10.29 37.89 -21.90
N ILE A 17 9.00 37.51 -21.96
CA ILE A 17 8.33 36.86 -20.84
C ILE A 17 8.82 35.43 -20.70
N PHE A 18 8.88 34.69 -21.80
CA PHE A 18 9.43 33.34 -21.80
C PHE A 18 10.91 33.33 -21.41
N ALA A 19 11.73 34.24 -21.93
CA ALA A 19 13.14 34.35 -21.54
C ALA A 19 13.29 34.59 -20.02
N ALA A 20 12.49 35.50 -19.44
CA ALA A 20 12.53 35.74 -18.00
C ALA A 20 12.04 34.53 -17.18
N ALA A 21 10.98 33.86 -17.64
CA ALA A 21 10.46 32.64 -17.01
C ALA A 21 11.54 31.53 -17.02
N ILE A 22 12.19 31.32 -18.16
CA ILE A 22 13.25 30.32 -18.35
C ILE A 22 14.43 30.64 -17.45
N LEU A 23 14.94 31.88 -17.47
CA LEU A 23 16.13 32.27 -16.70
C LEU A 23 15.92 32.12 -15.19
N ILE A 24 14.78 32.60 -14.67
CA ILE A 24 14.48 32.50 -13.23
C ILE A 24 14.27 31.04 -12.82
N SER A 25 13.53 30.28 -13.61
CA SER A 25 13.25 28.87 -13.28
C SER A 25 14.51 28.03 -13.36
N LEU A 26 15.34 28.21 -14.40
CA LEU A 26 16.62 27.52 -14.53
C LEU A 26 17.56 27.86 -13.37
N ALA A 27 17.70 29.15 -13.03
CA ALA A 27 18.54 29.57 -11.91
C ALA A 27 18.06 28.94 -10.59
N LEU A 28 16.75 28.90 -10.35
CA LEU A 28 16.18 28.31 -9.15
C LEU A 28 16.39 26.80 -9.09
N THR A 29 16.14 26.09 -10.20
CA THR A 29 16.39 24.65 -10.32
C THR A 29 17.87 24.33 -10.08
N CYS A 30 18.80 25.09 -10.66
CA CYS A 30 20.24 24.89 -10.42
C CYS A 30 20.65 25.15 -8.96
N ILE A 31 20.01 26.09 -8.27
CA ILE A 31 20.26 26.33 -6.83
C ILE A 31 19.78 25.14 -6.01
N ILE A 32 18.56 24.66 -6.26
CA ILE A 32 17.96 23.55 -5.51
C ILE A 32 18.78 22.27 -5.65
N PHE A 33 19.24 21.99 -6.87
CA PHE A 33 19.94 20.74 -7.19
C PHE A 33 21.45 20.90 -7.30
N LEU A 34 22.06 21.96 -6.74
CA LEU A 34 23.49 22.21 -6.88
C LEU A 34 24.35 21.04 -6.36
N SER A 35 24.00 20.50 -5.18
CA SER A 35 24.69 19.35 -4.58
C SER A 35 24.43 18.04 -5.33
N PHE A 36 23.23 17.88 -5.88
CA PHE A 36 22.80 16.72 -6.66
C PHE A 36 23.46 16.66 -8.06
N LEU A 37 23.68 17.81 -8.69
CA LEU A 37 24.34 17.94 -9.99
C LEU A 37 25.83 17.53 -9.98
N LEU A 38 26.50 17.67 -8.82
CA LEU A 38 27.96 17.57 -8.71
C LEU A 38 28.44 16.23 -8.15
N LYS A 39 27.55 15.39 -7.63
CA LYS A 39 27.86 14.06 -7.10
C LYS A 39 27.67 13.00 -8.18
N ALA A 40 28.60 12.04 -8.24
CA ALA A 40 28.46 10.85 -9.09
C ALA A 40 27.50 9.83 -8.45
N GLY A 41 27.03 8.87 -9.25
CA GLY A 41 25.97 7.93 -8.86
C GLY A 41 24.56 8.36 -9.29
N VAL A 42 23.57 7.54 -8.92
CA VAL A 42 22.13 7.75 -9.14
C VAL A 42 21.39 7.74 -7.80
N VAL A 43 20.20 8.33 -7.73
CA VAL A 43 19.32 8.18 -6.55
C VAL A 43 18.40 7.00 -6.76
N ASN A 44 18.27 6.15 -5.75
CA ASN A 44 17.39 4.99 -5.81
C ASN A 44 16.29 5.09 -4.74
N THR A 45 15.36 6.03 -4.91
CA THR A 45 14.27 6.24 -3.94
C THR A 45 13.01 6.80 -4.62
N GLY A 46 11.85 6.24 -4.26
CA GLY A 46 10.56 6.67 -4.80
C GLY A 46 10.47 6.50 -6.33
N ASP A 47 9.92 7.49 -7.03
CA ASP A 47 9.84 7.52 -8.49
C ASP A 47 11.21 7.73 -9.18
N LEU A 48 12.30 7.95 -8.45
CA LEU A 48 13.63 8.23 -9.02
C LEU A 48 14.49 6.98 -9.26
N THR A 49 13.98 5.78 -8.97
CA THR A 49 14.67 4.51 -9.25
C THR A 49 14.95 4.36 -10.77
N TRP A 50 16.24 4.28 -11.12
CA TRP A 50 16.76 4.26 -12.49
C TRP A 50 17.77 3.10 -12.64
N PRO A 51 17.90 2.46 -13.82
CA PRO A 51 18.82 1.34 -13.94
C PRO A 51 20.26 1.85 -13.88
N TYR A 52 21.13 1.15 -13.14
CA TYR A 52 22.55 1.50 -13.05
C TYR A 52 23.26 1.30 -14.38
N PHE A 53 22.95 0.21 -15.09
CA PHE A 53 23.50 -0.11 -16.40
C PHE A 53 22.47 0.22 -17.50
N ASN A 54 22.94 0.80 -18.62
CA ASN A 54 22.07 1.20 -19.72
C ASN A 54 21.46 -0.04 -20.40
N GLU A 55 20.18 -0.32 -20.12
CA GLU A 55 19.42 -1.30 -20.90
C GLU A 55 19.08 -0.77 -22.30
N PRO A 56 19.07 -1.64 -23.32
CA PRO A 56 18.51 -1.31 -24.63
C PRO A 56 16.97 -1.31 -24.60
N GLY A 57 16.36 -0.27 -24.01
CA GLY A 57 14.98 0.13 -24.33
C GLY A 57 13.93 0.02 -23.21
N LEU A 58 12.67 0.21 -23.61
CA LEU A 58 11.47 0.25 -22.73
C LEU A 58 11.16 -1.08 -22.02
N THR A 59 11.86 -2.15 -22.38
CA THR A 59 11.59 -3.52 -21.94
C THR A 59 11.82 -3.71 -20.43
N GLY A 60 12.92 -3.24 -19.83
CA GLY A 60 13.13 -3.40 -18.38
C GLY A 60 12.17 -2.61 -17.50
N LEU A 61 11.49 -1.60 -18.03
CA LEU A 61 10.47 -0.82 -17.30
C LEU A 61 9.08 -1.46 -17.36
N TYR A 62 8.89 -2.38 -18.31
CA TYR A 62 7.65 -3.10 -18.56
C TYR A 62 7.72 -4.55 -18.04
N LEU A 63 8.93 -5.11 -17.96
CA LEU A 63 9.18 -6.47 -17.49
C LEU A 63 9.02 -6.59 -15.98
N ASP A 64 8.64 -7.79 -15.57
CA ASP A 64 8.36 -8.38 -14.25
C ASP A 64 9.35 -8.08 -13.09
N ASN A 65 10.31 -7.17 -13.28
CA ASN A 65 11.44 -6.89 -12.40
C ASN A 65 11.12 -5.96 -11.23
N THR A 66 9.96 -5.30 -11.24
CA THR A 66 9.48 -4.55 -10.09
C THR A 66 8.03 -4.95 -9.83
N GLN A 67 7.72 -5.29 -8.58
CA GLN A 67 6.34 -5.51 -8.10
C GLN A 67 5.39 -4.31 -8.37
N SER A 68 5.92 -3.21 -8.89
CA SER A 68 5.25 -1.95 -9.19
C SER A 68 5.52 -1.56 -10.64
N GLY A 69 5.30 -2.49 -11.58
CA GLY A 69 5.37 -2.23 -13.02
C GLY A 69 4.81 -0.86 -13.36
N LEU A 70 5.61 -0.05 -14.08
CA LEU A 70 5.27 1.34 -14.30
C LEU A 70 3.90 1.45 -14.97
N ILE A 71 3.04 2.30 -14.40
CA ILE A 71 1.71 2.53 -14.94
C ILE A 71 1.92 3.06 -16.36
N PRO A 72 1.20 2.57 -17.38
CA PRO A 72 1.42 2.98 -18.76
C PRO A 72 1.45 4.50 -18.99
N SER A 73 0.71 5.26 -18.17
CA SER A 73 0.71 6.72 -18.20
C SER A 73 2.08 7.35 -17.90
N GLN A 74 2.93 6.67 -17.12
CA GLN A 74 4.28 7.06 -16.75
C GLN A 74 5.27 6.86 -17.92
N MET A 75 5.04 5.89 -18.80
CA MET A 75 5.94 5.60 -19.92
C MET A 75 6.08 6.77 -20.90
N LEU A 76 5.07 7.63 -21.04
CA LEU A 76 5.17 8.83 -21.89
C LEU A 76 6.28 9.77 -21.41
N VAL A 77 6.55 9.79 -20.11
CA VAL A 77 7.59 10.61 -19.49
C VAL A 77 8.98 10.00 -19.70
N TYR A 78 9.09 8.67 -19.61
CA TYR A 78 10.35 7.94 -19.69
C TYR A 78 10.81 7.61 -21.10
N SER A 79 9.90 7.20 -21.98
CA SER A 79 10.18 6.54 -23.26
C SER A 79 11.15 7.29 -24.16
N TRP A 80 11.14 8.63 -24.18
CA TRP A 80 12.04 9.40 -25.03
C TRP A 80 13.46 9.56 -24.44
N LEU A 81 13.64 9.43 -23.12
CA LEU A 81 14.94 9.57 -22.46
C LEU A 81 15.84 8.36 -22.73
N PHE A 82 15.29 7.14 -22.74
CA PHE A 82 16.02 5.90 -23.00
C PHE A 82 16.61 5.81 -24.41
N TYR A 83 16.10 6.59 -25.37
CA TYR A 83 16.67 6.67 -26.72
C TYR A 83 17.77 7.74 -26.86
N LEU A 84 18.08 8.48 -25.79
CA LEU A 84 19.19 9.42 -25.80
C LEU A 84 20.47 8.71 -25.34
N PRO A 85 21.59 8.86 -26.07
CA PRO A 85 22.89 8.27 -25.68
C PRO A 85 23.53 9.07 -24.54
N LEU A 86 22.84 9.11 -23.40
CA LEU A 86 23.24 9.81 -22.19
C LEU A 86 23.49 8.79 -21.07
N ASP A 87 24.38 9.14 -20.16
CA ASP A 87 24.58 8.41 -18.91
C ASP A 87 23.31 8.44 -18.05
N THR A 88 23.04 7.37 -17.31
CA THR A 88 21.84 7.16 -16.50
C THR A 88 21.64 8.28 -15.47
N ALA A 89 22.72 8.69 -14.80
CA ALA A 89 22.67 9.80 -13.86
C ALA A 89 22.40 11.15 -14.55
N ILE A 90 22.73 11.32 -15.83
CA ILE A 90 22.35 12.53 -16.59
C ILE A 90 20.86 12.51 -16.93
N GLN A 91 20.32 11.35 -17.31
CA GLN A 91 18.89 11.19 -17.61
C GLN A 91 18.02 11.49 -16.38
N GLU A 92 18.39 10.93 -15.22
CA GLU A 92 17.72 11.18 -13.93
C GLU A 92 17.70 12.68 -13.57
N ARG A 93 18.87 13.34 -13.68
CA ARG A 93 19.00 14.79 -13.45
C ARG A 93 18.12 15.61 -14.38
N LEU A 94 18.11 15.29 -15.67
CA LEU A 94 17.29 16.00 -16.66
C LEU A 94 15.80 15.90 -16.33
N LEU A 95 15.36 14.75 -15.84
CA LEU A 95 13.97 14.50 -15.51
C LEU A 95 13.53 15.31 -14.28
N LEU A 96 14.19 15.13 -13.14
CA LEU A 96 13.84 15.80 -11.89
C LEU A 96 13.97 17.33 -12.01
N MET A 97 15.08 17.81 -12.59
CA MET A 97 15.27 19.24 -12.86
C MET A 97 14.26 19.77 -13.88
N GLY A 98 13.89 18.96 -14.87
CA GLY A 98 12.87 19.26 -15.87
C GLY A 98 11.52 19.58 -15.24
N VAL A 99 11.12 18.83 -14.20
CA VAL A 99 9.86 19.06 -13.46
C VAL A 99 9.89 20.38 -12.70
N PHE A 100 10.95 20.67 -11.95
CA PHE A 100 11.09 21.94 -11.23
C PHE A 100 11.21 23.14 -12.18
N PHE A 101 11.89 22.96 -13.31
CA PHE A 101 11.95 23.96 -14.37
C PHE A 101 10.57 24.24 -14.96
N LEU A 102 9.81 23.19 -15.31
CA LEU A 102 8.44 23.30 -15.81
C LEU A 102 7.52 24.00 -14.80
N MET A 103 7.64 23.64 -13.53
CA MET A 103 6.90 24.25 -12.41
C MET A 103 7.15 25.76 -12.35
N GLY A 104 8.41 26.17 -12.44
CA GLY A 104 8.78 27.57 -12.42
C GLY A 104 8.26 28.34 -13.64
N VAL A 105 8.41 27.78 -14.85
CA VAL A 105 7.98 28.41 -16.11
C VAL A 105 6.46 28.56 -16.15
N SER A 106 5.75 27.50 -15.77
CA SER A 106 4.28 27.46 -15.67
C SER A 106 3.75 28.54 -14.72
N CYS A 107 4.27 28.58 -13.49
CA CYS A 107 3.88 29.57 -12.49
C CYS A 107 4.20 31.00 -12.90
N TYR A 108 5.41 31.25 -13.42
CA TYR A 108 5.85 32.57 -13.84
C TYR A 108 4.94 33.13 -14.93
N TYR A 109 4.72 32.34 -15.99
CA TYR A 109 3.93 32.77 -17.13
C TYR A 109 2.47 33.00 -16.75
N ALA A 110 1.86 32.07 -16.02
CA ALA A 110 0.47 32.18 -15.57
C ALA A 110 0.27 33.42 -14.69
N THR A 111 1.13 33.61 -13.68
CA THR A 111 1.07 34.75 -12.75
C THR A 111 1.26 36.07 -13.48
N PHE A 112 2.30 36.18 -14.33
CA PHE A 112 2.57 37.39 -15.10
C PHE A 112 1.37 37.80 -15.95
N ARG A 113 0.76 36.84 -16.66
CA ARG A 113 -0.37 37.10 -17.56
C ARG A 113 -1.63 37.51 -16.79
N ILE A 114 -1.88 36.90 -15.63
CA ILE A 114 -3.02 37.28 -14.78
C ILE A 114 -2.81 38.69 -14.21
N LEU A 115 -1.62 39.01 -13.68
CA LEU A 115 -1.32 40.35 -13.17
C LEU A 115 -1.42 41.44 -14.25
N GLN A 116 -0.95 41.17 -15.47
CA GLN A 116 -1.09 42.07 -16.61
C GLN A 116 -2.56 42.33 -16.96
N GLN A 117 -3.41 41.31 -16.95
CA GLN A 117 -4.85 41.45 -17.19
C GLN A 117 -5.53 42.33 -16.13
N GLU A 118 -4.98 42.38 -14.93
CA GLU A 118 -5.46 43.18 -13.79
C GLU A 118 -4.79 44.58 -13.74
N GLY A 119 -4.12 44.96 -14.84
CA GLY A 119 -3.55 46.30 -15.04
C GLY A 119 -2.23 46.54 -14.31
N ALA A 120 -1.50 45.49 -13.89
CA ALA A 120 -0.17 45.67 -13.32
C ALA A 120 0.80 46.28 -14.35
N GLU A 121 1.66 47.21 -13.90
CA GLU A 121 2.75 47.73 -14.75
C GLU A 121 3.67 46.57 -15.16
N LYS A 122 4.10 46.52 -16.42
CA LYS A 122 4.92 45.43 -16.98
C LYS A 122 6.15 45.09 -16.12
N LYS A 123 6.87 46.10 -15.65
CA LYS A 123 8.05 45.91 -14.77
C LYS A 123 7.67 45.29 -13.43
N LEU A 124 6.60 45.76 -12.80
CA LEU A 124 6.12 45.22 -11.53
C LEU A 124 5.63 43.77 -11.71
N ALA A 125 4.91 43.48 -12.79
CA ALA A 125 4.43 42.14 -13.09
C ALA A 125 5.59 41.14 -13.26
N TYR A 126 6.71 41.53 -13.87
CA TYR A 126 7.90 40.68 -13.95
C TYR A 126 8.48 40.33 -12.58
N VAL A 127 8.67 41.34 -11.72
CA VAL A 127 9.28 41.15 -10.39
C VAL A 127 8.36 40.32 -9.49
N VAL A 128 7.06 40.62 -9.49
CA VAL A 128 6.08 39.88 -8.68
C VAL A 128 5.90 38.44 -9.19
N ALA A 129 5.89 38.22 -10.51
CA ALA A 129 5.87 36.87 -11.07
C ALA A 129 7.14 36.07 -10.68
N GLY A 130 8.32 36.70 -10.64
CA GLY A 130 9.54 36.06 -10.16
C GLY A 130 9.45 35.65 -8.68
N ALA A 131 8.93 36.53 -7.83
CA ALA A 131 8.71 36.24 -6.41
C ALA A 131 7.69 35.09 -6.21
N ALA A 132 6.63 35.10 -7.02
CA ALA A 132 5.62 34.05 -7.05
C ALA A 132 6.21 32.71 -7.46
N THR A 133 7.07 32.69 -8.49
CA THR A 133 7.79 31.48 -8.91
C THR A 133 8.65 30.92 -7.78
N VAL A 134 9.40 31.75 -7.05
CA VAL A 134 10.18 31.28 -5.90
C VAL A 134 9.27 30.69 -4.82
N ALA A 135 8.19 31.37 -4.45
CA ALA A 135 7.26 30.87 -3.43
C ALA A 135 6.52 29.60 -3.85
N TYR A 136 6.32 29.39 -5.15
CA TYR A 136 5.66 28.20 -5.68
C TYR A 136 6.61 27.00 -5.79
N VAL A 137 7.86 27.23 -6.20
CA VAL A 137 8.86 26.17 -6.39
C VAL A 137 9.58 25.82 -5.08
N VAL A 138 9.80 26.80 -4.21
CA VAL A 138 10.46 26.62 -2.90
C VAL A 138 9.39 26.70 -1.81
N ASN A 139 8.69 25.59 -1.62
CA ASN A 139 7.67 25.44 -0.58
C ASN A 139 7.80 24.04 0.07
N PRO A 140 7.31 23.85 1.31
CA PRO A 140 7.50 22.59 2.03
C PRO A 140 6.95 21.34 1.32
N LEU A 141 5.85 21.46 0.55
CA LEU A 141 5.27 20.31 -0.15
C LEU A 141 6.20 19.76 -1.22
N ASN A 142 6.95 20.61 -1.92
CA ASN A 142 7.88 20.13 -2.94
C ASN A 142 9.04 19.34 -2.35
N PHE A 143 9.36 19.57 -1.07
CA PHE A 143 10.29 18.73 -0.35
C PHE A 143 9.64 17.38 0.02
N TYR A 144 8.41 17.40 0.54
CA TYR A 144 7.67 16.18 0.88
C TYR A 144 7.52 15.23 -0.31
N TYR A 145 7.35 15.77 -1.51
CA TYR A 145 7.14 15.01 -2.75
C TYR A 145 8.37 14.97 -3.65
N LEU A 146 9.57 15.24 -3.12
CA LEU A 146 10.80 15.33 -3.92
C LEU A 146 11.09 14.02 -4.69
N VAL A 147 10.66 12.89 -4.13
CA VAL A 147 10.78 11.54 -4.69
C VAL A 147 9.48 11.06 -5.37
N ASP A 148 8.40 11.86 -5.40
CA ASP A 148 7.14 11.57 -6.09
C ASP A 148 7.05 12.36 -7.41
N LEU A 149 7.99 12.09 -8.32
CA LEU A 149 8.14 12.79 -9.60
C LEU A 149 6.82 12.93 -10.38
N PHE A 150 6.04 11.87 -10.51
CA PHE A 150 4.80 11.89 -11.32
C PHE A 150 3.73 12.77 -10.70
N LEU A 151 3.70 12.81 -9.37
CA LEU A 151 2.82 13.72 -8.65
C LEU A 151 3.25 15.17 -8.87
N LEU A 152 4.56 15.45 -8.86
CA LEU A 152 5.12 16.78 -9.10
C LEU A 152 4.90 17.28 -10.55
N ILE A 153 4.86 16.40 -11.55
CA ILE A 153 4.55 16.78 -12.94
C ILE A 153 3.15 17.41 -13.03
N GLY A 154 2.14 16.76 -12.44
CA GLY A 154 0.79 17.32 -12.42
C GLY A 154 0.71 18.59 -11.58
N PHE A 155 1.44 18.67 -10.47
CA PHE A 155 1.55 19.89 -9.66
C PHE A 155 2.11 21.05 -10.49
N ALA A 156 3.22 20.83 -11.22
CA ALA A 156 3.85 21.84 -12.09
C ALA A 156 2.89 22.47 -13.11
N LEU A 157 1.83 21.76 -13.50
CA LEU A 157 0.84 22.20 -14.48
C LEU A 157 -0.42 22.84 -13.88
N VAL A 158 -0.61 22.81 -12.55
CA VAL A 158 -1.73 23.48 -11.86
C VAL A 158 -1.84 24.98 -12.21
N PRO A 159 -0.74 25.77 -12.28
CA PRO A 159 -0.81 27.18 -12.68
C PRO A 159 -1.36 27.38 -14.09
N ALA A 160 -0.93 26.54 -15.04
CA ALA A 160 -1.39 26.57 -16.42
C ALA A 160 -2.88 26.19 -16.52
N LEU A 161 -3.31 25.16 -15.78
CA LEU A 161 -4.71 24.73 -15.72
C LEU A 161 -5.62 25.87 -15.23
N ILE A 162 -5.31 26.44 -14.06
CA ILE A 162 -6.07 27.55 -13.47
C ILE A 162 -6.08 28.74 -14.43
N TYR A 163 -4.96 29.07 -15.07
CA TYR A 163 -4.88 30.15 -16.05
C TYR A 163 -5.84 29.94 -17.23
N VAL A 164 -5.86 28.75 -17.84
CA VAL A 164 -6.71 28.45 -19.01
C VAL A 164 -8.19 28.47 -18.63
N VAL A 165 -8.56 27.88 -17.50
CA VAL A 165 -9.96 27.87 -17.01
C VAL A 165 -10.44 29.29 -16.69
N LEU A 166 -9.63 30.10 -16.00
CA LEU A 166 -9.97 31.51 -15.72
C LEU A 166 -10.10 32.33 -17.02
N ARG A 167 -9.29 32.03 -18.04
CA ARG A 167 -9.37 32.69 -19.34
C ARG A 167 -10.65 32.32 -20.08
N PHE A 168 -11.07 31.06 -20.05
CA PHE A 168 -12.36 30.63 -20.59
C PHE A 168 -13.51 31.39 -19.92
N LEU A 169 -13.51 31.46 -18.58
CA LEU A 169 -14.51 32.18 -17.79
C LEU A 169 -14.54 33.69 -18.04
N ARG A 170 -13.44 34.26 -18.56
CA ARG A 170 -13.36 35.67 -18.97
C ARG A 170 -13.74 35.90 -20.44
N SER A 171 -13.70 34.87 -21.28
CA SER A 171 -13.99 34.97 -22.72
C SER A 171 -15.48 35.20 -23.01
N GLU A 172 -15.86 35.46 -24.27
CA GLU A 172 -17.27 35.60 -24.67
C GLU A 172 -18.03 34.24 -24.62
N GLY A 173 -17.28 33.14 -24.51
CA GLY A 173 -17.83 31.78 -24.54
C GLY A 173 -18.42 31.47 -25.91
N SER A 174 -17.79 31.95 -26.98
CA SER A 174 -18.13 31.53 -28.34
C SER A 174 -17.80 30.04 -28.53
N ILE A 175 -18.35 29.39 -29.56
CA ILE A 175 -17.99 28.01 -29.91
C ILE A 175 -16.47 27.86 -30.07
N LYS A 176 -15.84 28.89 -30.65
CA LYS A 176 -14.38 28.97 -30.80
C LYS A 176 -13.67 28.99 -29.43
N ASP A 177 -14.16 29.77 -28.47
CA ASP A 177 -13.57 29.82 -27.13
C ASP A 177 -13.73 28.49 -26.39
N ILE A 178 -14.90 27.86 -26.52
CA ILE A 178 -15.18 26.53 -25.95
C ILE A 178 -14.18 25.51 -26.50
N VAL A 179 -14.02 25.46 -27.83
CA VAL A 179 -13.10 24.51 -28.48
C VAL A 179 -11.65 24.78 -28.08
N VAL A 180 -11.17 26.02 -28.19
CA VAL A 180 -9.76 26.34 -27.92
C VAL A 180 -9.39 26.10 -26.45
N HIS A 181 -10.20 26.57 -25.50
CA HIS A 181 -9.88 26.38 -24.09
C HIS A 181 -10.14 24.94 -23.63
N GLY A 182 -11.15 24.25 -24.19
CA GLY A 182 -11.41 22.85 -23.92
C GLY A 182 -10.26 21.95 -24.38
N VAL A 183 -9.76 22.15 -25.61
CA VAL A 183 -8.59 21.42 -26.13
C VAL A 183 -7.33 21.72 -25.31
N LEU A 184 -7.06 22.99 -24.97
CA LEU A 184 -5.92 23.34 -24.12
C LEU A 184 -6.02 22.70 -22.73
N THR A 185 -7.22 22.65 -22.15
CA THR A 185 -7.46 22.00 -20.85
C THR A 185 -7.24 20.49 -20.95
N GLY A 186 -7.74 19.84 -22.01
CA GLY A 186 -7.52 18.41 -22.27
C GLY A 186 -6.04 18.06 -22.47
N ILE A 187 -5.27 18.90 -23.17
CA ILE A 187 -3.81 18.74 -23.30
C ILE A 187 -3.13 18.85 -21.93
N ILE A 188 -3.49 19.85 -21.12
CA ILE A 188 -2.92 20.02 -19.78
C ILE A 188 -3.25 18.82 -18.89
N MET A 189 -4.50 18.33 -18.92
CA MET A 189 -4.91 17.15 -18.17
C MET A 189 -4.14 15.89 -18.59
N THR A 190 -3.93 15.71 -19.90
CA THR A 190 -3.11 14.61 -20.43
C THR A 190 -1.66 14.74 -19.96
N ALA A 191 -1.06 15.92 -20.06
CA ALA A 191 0.32 16.15 -19.63
C ALA A 191 0.51 15.98 -18.11
N SER A 192 -0.52 16.25 -17.31
CA SER A 192 -0.50 16.01 -15.86
C SER A 192 -0.76 14.55 -15.46
N SER A 193 -1.14 13.68 -16.40
CA SER A 193 -1.60 12.32 -16.10
C SER A 193 -0.49 11.29 -15.83
N GLY A 194 0.75 11.74 -15.58
CA GLY A 194 1.83 10.84 -15.15
C GLY A 194 1.42 10.00 -13.93
N ASP A 195 0.57 10.57 -13.06
CA ASP A 195 -0.16 9.83 -12.03
C ASP A 195 -1.66 9.73 -12.39
N PRO A 196 -2.29 8.55 -12.32
CA PRO A 196 -3.69 8.36 -12.72
C PRO A 196 -4.71 9.11 -11.82
N ARG A 197 -4.29 9.65 -10.67
CA ARG A 197 -5.13 10.46 -9.77
C ARG A 197 -5.32 11.89 -10.28
N TRP A 198 -4.35 12.46 -11.02
CA TRP A 198 -4.42 13.84 -11.50
C TRP A 198 -5.62 14.14 -12.41
N PRO A 199 -6.03 13.28 -13.36
CA PRO A 199 -7.26 13.48 -14.12
C PRO A 199 -8.49 13.72 -13.25
N ILE A 200 -8.64 12.94 -12.16
CA ILE A 200 -9.72 13.09 -11.18
C ILE A 200 -9.60 14.43 -10.47
N TRP A 201 -8.44 14.74 -9.91
CA TRP A 201 -8.22 15.99 -9.17
C TRP A 201 -8.37 17.24 -10.04
N ASN A 202 -7.91 17.20 -11.29
CA ASN A 202 -8.09 18.26 -12.26
C ASN A 202 -9.58 18.49 -12.55
N LEU A 203 -10.36 17.42 -12.73
CA LEU A 203 -11.80 17.53 -12.93
C LEU A 203 -12.47 18.17 -11.72
N PHE A 204 -12.14 17.73 -10.49
CA PHE A 204 -12.64 18.34 -9.26
C PHE A 204 -12.26 19.81 -9.14
N LEU A 205 -11.00 20.18 -9.43
CA LEU A 205 -10.56 21.57 -9.43
C LEU A 205 -11.34 22.42 -10.43
N ILE A 206 -11.52 21.94 -11.67
CA ILE A 206 -12.34 22.62 -12.68
C ILE A 206 -13.78 22.79 -12.17
N MET A 207 -14.38 21.73 -11.59
CA MET A 207 -15.73 21.76 -11.06
C MET A 207 -15.89 22.74 -9.89
N ILE A 208 -14.93 22.78 -8.96
CA ILE A 208 -14.90 23.75 -7.86
C ILE A 208 -14.82 25.19 -8.43
N ILE A 209 -13.95 25.43 -9.41
CA ILE A 209 -13.85 26.76 -10.04
C ILE A 209 -15.18 27.14 -10.71
N LEU A 210 -15.79 26.23 -11.48
CA LEU A 210 -17.06 26.47 -12.16
C LEU A 210 -18.21 26.73 -11.16
N LEU A 211 -18.27 25.95 -10.07
CA LEU A 211 -19.27 26.10 -9.01
C LEU A 211 -19.12 27.43 -8.28
N VAL A 212 -17.90 27.83 -7.91
CA VAL A 212 -17.65 29.13 -7.28
C VAL A 212 -18.08 30.28 -8.21
N TYR A 213 -17.82 30.16 -9.51
CA TYR A 213 -18.31 31.14 -10.49
C TYR A 213 -19.83 31.10 -10.65
N LEU A 214 -20.47 29.93 -10.51
CA LEU A 214 -21.92 29.80 -10.47
C LEU A 214 -22.54 30.53 -9.29
N VAL A 215 -22.10 30.21 -8.08
CA VAL A 215 -22.61 30.79 -6.81
C VAL A 215 -22.44 32.30 -6.78
N LEU A 216 -21.33 32.82 -7.33
CA LEU A 216 -21.09 34.27 -7.39
C LEU A 216 -21.95 34.99 -8.45
N GLY A 217 -22.89 34.31 -9.11
CA GLY A 217 -23.74 34.86 -10.17
C GLY A 217 -22.96 35.20 -11.44
N ARG A 218 -21.83 34.53 -11.66
CA ARG A 218 -20.82 34.84 -12.70
C ARG A 218 -20.67 33.71 -13.71
N PHE A 219 -21.63 32.79 -13.74
CA PHE A 219 -21.65 31.64 -14.63
C PHE A 219 -21.87 32.04 -16.08
N LYS A 220 -21.23 31.34 -17.03
CA LYS A 220 -21.42 31.55 -18.47
C LYS A 220 -22.71 30.91 -19.02
N GLY A 221 -23.52 30.31 -18.16
CA GLY A 221 -24.67 29.48 -18.52
C GLY A 221 -24.28 28.00 -18.61
N LEU A 222 -25.20 27.13 -18.23
CA LEU A 222 -24.96 25.68 -18.11
C LEU A 222 -24.50 25.05 -19.42
N SER A 223 -25.12 25.42 -20.54
CA SER A 223 -24.78 24.87 -21.86
C SER A 223 -23.34 25.13 -22.29
N LYS A 224 -22.81 26.33 -22.03
CA LYS A 224 -21.43 26.68 -22.40
C LYS A 224 -20.40 25.96 -21.54
N SER A 225 -20.65 25.87 -20.23
CA SER A 225 -19.78 25.16 -19.30
C SER A 225 -19.78 23.66 -19.59
N VAL A 226 -20.95 23.07 -19.87
CA VAL A 226 -21.06 21.66 -20.30
C VAL A 226 -20.33 21.44 -21.62
N GLY A 227 -20.50 22.33 -22.61
CA GLY A 227 -19.74 22.24 -23.86
C GLY A 227 -18.22 22.29 -23.67
N PHE A 228 -17.73 23.14 -22.77
CA PHE A 228 -16.31 23.20 -22.40
C PHE A 228 -15.82 21.90 -21.76
N LEU A 229 -16.60 21.34 -20.82
CA LEU A 229 -16.27 20.06 -20.18
C LEU A 229 -16.30 18.89 -21.17
N ILE A 230 -17.27 18.85 -22.10
CA ILE A 230 -17.34 17.81 -23.14
C ILE A 230 -16.10 17.85 -24.03
N ILE A 231 -15.72 19.02 -24.54
CA ILE A 231 -14.52 19.14 -25.40
C ILE A 231 -13.25 18.77 -24.61
N THR A 232 -13.18 19.19 -23.34
CA THR A 232 -12.07 18.82 -22.45
C THR A 232 -11.98 17.30 -22.29
N GLY A 233 -13.10 16.65 -21.99
CA GLY A 233 -13.19 15.19 -21.83
C GLY A 233 -12.82 14.44 -23.11
N ILE A 234 -13.40 14.81 -24.27
CA ILE A 234 -13.06 14.19 -25.55
C ILE A 234 -11.57 14.32 -25.86
N CYS A 235 -11.01 15.52 -25.69
CA CYS A 235 -9.59 15.77 -25.95
C CYS A 235 -8.69 14.96 -25.01
N PHE A 236 -9.00 14.95 -23.71
CA PHE A 236 -8.25 14.19 -22.71
C PHE A 236 -8.32 12.69 -23.00
N THR A 237 -9.51 12.11 -23.16
CA THR A 237 -9.71 10.68 -23.39
C THR A 237 -9.03 10.22 -24.68
N ALA A 238 -9.09 11.01 -25.76
CA ALA A 238 -8.43 10.65 -27.01
C ALA A 238 -6.89 10.67 -26.88
N LEU A 239 -6.32 11.72 -26.26
CA LEU A 239 -4.88 11.82 -26.04
C LEU A 239 -4.34 10.84 -24.99
N SER A 240 -5.20 10.38 -24.07
CA SER A 240 -4.88 9.44 -22.99
C SER A 240 -5.31 8.01 -23.30
N ALA A 241 -5.81 7.73 -24.51
CA ALA A 241 -6.29 6.41 -24.90
C ALA A 241 -5.20 5.33 -24.78
N PHE A 242 -3.92 5.70 -24.96
CA PHE A 242 -2.79 4.79 -24.82
C PHE A 242 -2.69 4.09 -23.46
N TRP A 243 -3.17 4.70 -22.38
CA TRP A 243 -3.23 4.06 -21.05
C TRP A 243 -4.65 3.76 -20.60
N ILE A 244 -5.65 4.56 -21.00
CA ILE A 244 -7.05 4.32 -20.63
C ILE A 244 -7.60 3.03 -21.25
N VAL A 245 -7.33 2.78 -22.55
CA VAL A 245 -7.84 1.60 -23.26
C VAL A 245 -7.33 0.29 -22.64
N PRO A 246 -6.02 0.08 -22.46
CA PRO A 246 -5.53 -1.14 -21.82
C PRO A 246 -6.00 -1.26 -20.36
N THR A 247 -6.04 -0.16 -19.59
CA THR A 247 -6.51 -0.20 -18.19
C THR A 247 -7.99 -0.62 -18.08
N LEU A 248 -8.85 -0.15 -18.99
CA LEU A 248 -10.27 -0.52 -18.99
C LEU A 248 -10.51 -1.93 -19.53
N ALA A 249 -9.66 -2.42 -20.43
CA ALA A 249 -9.74 -3.78 -20.97
C ALA A 249 -9.22 -4.84 -19.99
N ALA A 250 -8.29 -4.47 -19.10
CA ALA A 250 -7.67 -5.35 -18.11
C ALA A 250 -8.56 -5.64 -16.89
N SER A 251 -9.90 -5.62 -17.00
CA SER A 251 -10.87 -5.48 -15.90
C SER A 251 -10.87 -6.55 -14.78
N GLY A 252 -9.94 -7.51 -14.77
CA GLY A 252 -9.65 -8.41 -13.64
C GLY A 252 -8.40 -8.04 -12.83
N HIS A 253 -7.53 -7.16 -13.35
CA HIS A 253 -6.35 -6.67 -12.64
C HIS A 253 -6.79 -5.52 -11.74
N SER A 254 -6.44 -5.60 -10.46
CA SER A 254 -6.65 -4.54 -9.47
C SER A 254 -6.17 -3.20 -10.00
N THR A 255 -7.06 -2.43 -10.64
CA THR A 255 -6.71 -1.09 -11.09
C THR A 255 -6.36 -0.30 -9.82
N LEU A 256 -5.29 0.50 -9.83
CA LEU A 256 -4.84 1.34 -8.71
C LEU A 256 -5.92 2.26 -8.07
N LEU A 257 -7.12 2.29 -8.67
CA LEU A 257 -8.28 3.08 -8.30
C LEU A 257 -9.49 2.24 -7.85
N THR A 258 -9.47 0.91 -8.05
CA THR A 258 -10.43 -0.04 -7.46
C THR A 258 -9.91 -0.47 -6.08
N ARG A 259 -10.80 -0.39 -5.09
CA ARG A 259 -10.53 -0.50 -3.64
C ARG A 259 -9.37 -1.44 -3.29
N SER A 260 -8.18 -0.88 -3.07
CA SER A 260 -7.21 -1.54 -2.20
C SER A 260 -7.72 -1.48 -0.77
N ASN A 261 -7.37 -2.49 -0.01
CA ASN A 261 -7.70 -2.83 1.38
C ASN A 261 -7.42 -1.70 2.41
N LEU A 262 -8.04 -0.53 2.24
CA LEU A 262 -7.93 0.62 3.15
C LEU A 262 -8.80 0.35 4.39
N SER A 263 -8.18 0.16 5.55
CA SER A 263 -8.89 0.15 6.83
C SER A 263 -9.08 1.57 7.37
N ILE A 264 -10.07 1.75 8.26
CA ILE A 264 -10.31 3.05 8.91
C ILE A 264 -9.11 3.51 9.78
N ASN A 265 -8.43 2.57 10.43
CA ASN A 265 -7.24 2.86 11.23
C ASN A 265 -6.10 3.38 10.34
N PHE A 266 -5.84 2.70 9.22
CA PHE A 266 -4.81 3.14 8.28
C PHE A 266 -5.15 4.50 7.65
N TYR A 267 -6.43 4.76 7.37
CA TYR A 267 -6.88 6.09 6.94
C TYR A 267 -6.51 7.19 7.94
N TYR A 268 -6.68 6.99 9.25
CA TYR A 268 -6.27 8.00 10.24
C TYR A 268 -4.74 8.13 10.37
N VAL A 269 -3.98 7.05 10.19
CA VAL A 269 -2.50 7.11 10.13
C VAL A 269 -2.04 7.99 8.96
N LEU A 270 -2.62 7.79 7.77
CA LEU A 270 -2.34 8.58 6.57
C LEU A 270 -2.69 10.07 6.71
N ASN A 271 -3.56 10.42 7.66
CA ASN A 271 -4.03 11.78 7.88
C ASN A 271 -3.67 12.35 9.26
N LYS A 272 -2.72 11.72 9.99
CA LYS A 272 -2.39 12.03 11.39
C LYS A 272 -2.00 13.49 11.66
N TYR A 273 -1.57 14.22 10.63
CA TYR A 273 -1.18 15.63 10.73
C TYR A 273 -2.05 16.59 9.91
N ALA A 274 -3.20 16.12 9.40
CA ALA A 274 -4.18 16.93 8.66
C ALA A 274 -4.96 17.92 9.55
N THR A 275 -4.31 18.52 10.54
CA THR A 275 -4.90 19.55 11.40
C THR A 275 -5.01 20.88 10.65
N LEU A 276 -5.91 21.75 11.10
CA LEU A 276 -6.16 23.03 10.43
C LEU A 276 -4.92 23.94 10.40
N ASP A 277 -4.15 23.99 11.49
CA ASP A 277 -2.92 24.78 11.61
C ASP A 277 -1.85 24.30 10.63
N ASN A 278 -1.58 23.00 10.59
CA ASN A 278 -0.65 22.39 9.63
C ASN A 278 -1.10 22.62 8.18
N THR A 279 -2.39 22.53 7.92
CA THR A 279 -2.97 22.71 6.58
C THR A 279 -2.74 24.13 6.06
N ILE A 280 -2.91 25.16 6.90
CA ILE A 280 -2.70 26.56 6.53
C ILE A 280 -1.24 26.86 6.16
N ILE A 281 -0.28 26.20 6.83
CA ILE A 281 1.16 26.41 6.63
C ILE A 281 1.82 25.36 5.72
N LEU A 282 1.03 24.49 5.08
CA LEU A 282 1.48 23.44 4.16
C LEU A 282 2.35 22.35 4.82
N GLN A 283 2.01 21.93 6.05
CA GLN A 283 2.77 20.99 6.90
C GLN A 283 1.94 19.74 7.31
N SER A 284 1.00 19.30 6.47
CA SER A 284 0.07 18.21 6.81
C SER A 284 0.54 16.81 6.39
N ASP A 285 1.75 16.65 5.85
CA ASP A 285 2.28 15.36 5.37
C ASP A 285 2.51 14.36 6.51
N PHE A 286 2.16 13.08 6.29
CA PHE A 286 2.24 12.02 7.30
C PHE A 286 3.61 11.33 7.39
N TRP A 287 4.44 11.44 6.34
CA TRP A 287 5.67 10.69 6.23
C TRP A 287 6.72 11.26 7.17
N THR A 288 7.14 10.42 8.12
CA THR A 288 7.89 10.88 9.30
C THR A 288 9.33 11.30 8.96
N PRO A 289 10.09 10.60 8.10
CA PRO A 289 11.45 11.01 7.72
C PRO A 289 11.54 12.44 7.19
N SER A 290 10.65 12.82 6.26
CA SER A 290 10.62 14.19 5.74
C SER A 290 10.13 15.22 6.76
N ARG A 291 9.22 14.84 7.66
CA ARG A 291 8.68 15.76 8.67
C ARG A 291 9.68 16.07 9.77
N GLU A 292 10.53 15.12 10.14
CA GLU A 292 11.57 15.30 11.16
C GLU A 292 12.59 16.39 10.80
N LEU A 293 12.82 16.63 9.51
CA LEU A 293 13.66 17.75 9.03
C LEU A 293 13.11 19.12 9.41
N PHE A 294 11.79 19.22 9.58
CA PHE A 294 11.11 20.44 9.97
C PHE A 294 10.94 20.58 11.48
N LEU A 295 11.43 19.61 12.27
CA LEU A 295 11.46 19.69 13.73
C LEU A 295 12.71 20.45 14.20
N ILE A 296 12.61 21.77 14.28
CA ILE A 296 13.69 22.62 14.76
C ILE A 296 13.70 22.62 16.31
N SER A 297 14.75 22.05 16.90
CA SER A 297 14.93 21.95 18.35
C SER A 297 15.18 23.31 19.03
N ASP A 298 15.91 24.21 18.35
CA ASP A 298 16.15 25.56 18.85
C ASP A 298 14.88 26.42 18.80
N THR A 299 14.48 26.95 19.95
CA THR A 299 13.21 27.68 20.12
C THR A 299 13.15 29.00 19.34
N PHE A 300 14.28 29.69 19.18
CA PHE A 300 14.37 30.96 18.46
C PHE A 300 14.28 30.72 16.95
N LEU A 301 15.06 29.78 16.41
CA LEU A 301 15.02 29.38 15.01
C LEU A 301 13.66 28.79 14.63
N ASN A 302 13.05 27.97 15.49
CA ASN A 302 11.71 27.44 15.27
C ASN A 302 10.66 28.56 15.18
N SER A 303 10.80 29.61 16.00
CA SER A 303 9.91 30.77 15.98
C SER A 303 10.09 31.59 14.69
N ILE A 304 11.32 31.77 14.20
CA ILE A 304 11.60 32.40 12.88
C ILE A 304 10.98 31.56 11.76
N TRP A 305 11.20 30.25 11.78
CA TRP A 305 10.69 29.34 10.76
C TRP A 305 9.16 29.30 10.70
N LYS A 306 8.47 29.16 11.84
CA LYS A 306 7.01 29.26 11.92
C LYS A 306 6.48 30.61 11.43
N THR A 307 7.17 31.70 11.77
CA THR A 307 6.81 33.04 11.28
C THR A 307 6.95 33.12 9.76
N ALA A 308 8.03 32.58 9.20
CA ALA A 308 8.26 32.54 7.76
C ALA A 308 7.16 31.77 7.02
N GLN A 309 6.71 30.63 7.57
CA GLN A 309 5.62 29.85 6.99
C GLN A 309 4.27 30.59 6.97
N MET A 310 4.02 31.46 7.94
CA MET A 310 2.79 32.25 8.00
C MET A 310 2.75 33.39 6.98
N VAL A 311 3.89 33.81 6.41
CA VAL A 311 3.95 34.95 5.48
C VAL A 311 3.12 34.71 4.23
N LEU A 312 3.25 33.56 3.58
CA LEU A 312 2.51 33.23 2.36
C LEU A 312 0.98 33.23 2.58
N PRO A 313 0.41 32.45 3.53
CA PRO A 313 -1.02 32.48 3.79
C PRO A 313 -1.49 33.86 4.26
N ALA A 314 -0.74 34.57 5.11
CA ALA A 314 -1.11 35.91 5.54
C ALA A 314 -1.21 36.89 4.35
N LEU A 315 -0.20 36.90 3.47
CA LEU A 315 -0.24 37.70 2.25
C LEU A 315 -1.40 37.27 1.34
N ALA A 316 -1.69 35.98 1.22
CA ALA A 316 -2.81 35.50 0.42
C ALA A 316 -4.16 36.04 0.92
N PHE A 317 -4.45 35.94 2.23
CA PHE A 317 -5.72 36.42 2.79
C PHE A 317 -5.84 37.94 2.83
N ILE A 318 -4.73 38.68 3.00
CA ILE A 318 -4.72 40.16 2.94
C ILE A 318 -5.22 40.69 1.58
N SER A 319 -5.16 39.90 0.51
CA SER A 319 -5.57 40.32 -0.84
C SER A 319 -7.03 40.81 -0.89
N ILE A 320 -7.91 40.24 -0.05
CA ILE A 320 -9.31 40.65 0.06
C ILE A 320 -9.41 42.14 0.40
N LEU A 321 -8.53 42.68 1.24
CA LEU A 321 -8.61 44.07 1.71
C LEU A 321 -8.48 45.07 0.57
N PHE A 322 -7.68 44.75 -0.44
CA PHE A 322 -7.41 45.63 -1.59
C PHE A 322 -8.34 45.33 -2.78
N PHE A 323 -8.77 44.08 -2.90
CA PHE A 323 -9.48 43.58 -4.07
C PHE A 323 -10.86 43.00 -3.71
N ARG A 324 -11.58 43.62 -2.76
CA ARG A 324 -12.92 43.24 -2.27
C ARG A 324 -14.00 43.03 -3.32
N ARG A 325 -13.81 43.56 -4.53
CA ARG A 325 -14.74 43.43 -5.68
C ARG A 325 -14.10 42.73 -6.88
N ASN A 326 -12.81 42.39 -6.80
CA ASN A 326 -12.13 41.71 -7.90
C ASN A 326 -12.65 40.27 -7.98
N ARG A 327 -13.11 39.90 -9.17
CA ARG A 327 -13.78 38.62 -9.35
C ARG A 327 -12.85 37.44 -9.09
N THR A 328 -11.61 37.55 -9.54
CA THR A 328 -10.63 36.48 -9.42
C THR A 328 -10.11 36.34 -8.00
N VAL A 329 -9.87 37.45 -7.29
CA VAL A 329 -9.45 37.37 -5.87
C VAL A 329 -10.52 36.70 -5.01
N ILE A 330 -11.79 37.09 -5.14
CA ILE A 330 -12.89 36.47 -4.38
C ILE A 330 -12.99 34.97 -4.71
N SER A 331 -12.96 34.61 -6.00
CA SER A 331 -13.06 33.21 -6.41
C SER A 331 -11.90 32.38 -5.86
N LEU A 332 -10.66 32.86 -5.98
CA LEU A 332 -9.47 32.15 -5.47
C LEU A 332 -9.49 32.02 -3.94
N LEU A 333 -10.00 33.00 -3.21
CA LEU A 333 -10.15 32.91 -1.76
C LEU A 333 -11.18 31.85 -1.36
N ILE A 334 -12.34 31.79 -2.04
CA ILE A 334 -13.35 30.76 -1.76
C ILE A 334 -12.79 29.37 -2.11
N ILE A 335 -12.11 29.23 -3.24
CA ILE A 335 -11.43 27.98 -3.63
C ILE A 335 -10.43 27.58 -2.55
N SER A 336 -9.61 28.52 -2.08
CA SER A 336 -8.61 28.27 -1.04
C SER A 336 -9.26 27.80 0.26
N LEU A 337 -10.36 28.43 0.68
CA LEU A 337 -11.11 28.02 1.89
C LEU A 337 -11.72 26.62 1.74
N ILE A 338 -12.31 26.28 0.59
CA ILE A 338 -12.84 24.94 0.33
C ILE A 338 -11.72 23.91 0.40
N VAL A 339 -10.58 24.17 -0.25
CA VAL A 339 -9.43 23.25 -0.28
C VAL A 339 -8.83 23.08 1.12
N ILE A 340 -8.74 24.13 1.93
CA ILE A 340 -8.31 24.02 3.35
C ILE A 340 -9.27 23.12 4.13
N LEU A 341 -10.59 23.31 3.98
CA LEU A 341 -11.58 22.49 4.68
C LEU A 341 -11.48 21.02 4.29
N LEU A 342 -11.30 20.71 3.00
CA LEU A 342 -11.11 19.35 2.50
C LEU A 342 -9.79 18.75 3.01
N ALA A 343 -8.70 19.51 2.96
CA ALA A 343 -7.39 19.07 3.41
C ALA A 343 -7.35 18.78 4.91
N SER A 344 -8.10 19.54 5.73
CA SER A 344 -8.20 19.32 7.18
C SER A 344 -9.38 18.48 7.63
N ALA A 345 -10.22 17.98 6.70
CA ALA A 345 -11.47 17.31 7.02
C ALA A 345 -11.31 16.09 7.96
N PRO A 346 -10.31 15.20 7.78
CA PRO A 346 -10.20 13.99 8.62
C PRO A 346 -10.04 14.28 10.12
N LEU A 347 -9.35 15.37 10.46
CA LEU A 347 -9.10 15.80 11.84
C LEU A 347 -9.90 17.06 12.21
N SER A 348 -10.91 17.42 11.42
CA SER A 348 -11.74 18.60 11.66
C SER A 348 -12.45 18.50 13.00
N PRO A 349 -12.57 19.57 13.81
CA PRO A 349 -13.41 19.52 15.01
C PRO A 349 -14.91 19.35 14.71
N LEU A 350 -15.33 19.49 13.45
CA LEU A 350 -16.72 19.36 13.01
C LEU A 350 -17.00 17.93 12.55
N GLN A 351 -17.79 17.19 13.33
CA GLN A 351 -18.09 15.78 13.06
C GLN A 351 -18.67 15.53 11.66
N PHE A 352 -19.64 16.35 11.23
CA PHE A 352 -20.25 16.20 9.90
C PHE A 352 -19.24 16.32 8.74
N LEU A 353 -18.15 17.09 8.90
CA LEU A 353 -17.10 17.18 7.87
C LEU A 353 -16.23 15.93 7.86
N LYS A 354 -15.94 15.34 9.03
CA LYS A 354 -15.23 14.07 9.12
C LYS A 354 -16.05 12.98 8.44
N ASP A 355 -17.31 12.85 8.81
CA ASP A 355 -18.21 11.82 8.28
C ASP A 355 -18.37 11.96 6.77
N ALA A 356 -18.63 13.18 6.28
CA ALA A 356 -18.78 13.42 4.84
C ALA A 356 -17.50 13.10 4.04
N TYR A 357 -16.33 13.42 4.58
CA TYR A 357 -15.06 13.12 3.92
C TYR A 357 -14.72 11.62 4.00
N GLN A 358 -15.04 10.96 5.10
CA GLN A 358 -14.89 9.52 5.25
C GLN A 358 -15.80 8.80 4.23
N SER A 359 -17.07 9.17 4.11
CA SER A 359 -17.97 8.63 3.07
C SER A 359 -17.43 8.91 1.66
N LEU A 360 -16.83 10.08 1.39
CA LEU A 360 -16.17 10.34 0.10
C LEU A 360 -15.04 9.33 -0.18
N VAL A 361 -14.29 8.92 0.84
CA VAL A 361 -13.16 7.99 0.67
C VAL A 361 -13.63 6.53 0.54
N PHE A 362 -14.59 6.11 1.35
CA PHE A 362 -15.00 4.71 1.46
C PHE A 362 -16.19 4.33 0.56
N GLU A 363 -17.11 5.27 0.30
CA GLU A 363 -18.37 4.99 -0.42
C GLU A 363 -18.36 5.50 -1.87
N ALA A 364 -17.61 6.57 -2.18
CA ALA A 364 -17.64 7.16 -3.51
C ALA A 364 -16.85 6.32 -4.55
N PRO A 365 -17.29 6.32 -5.83
CA PRO A 365 -16.47 5.76 -6.91
C PRO A 365 -15.14 6.50 -6.97
N PHE A 366 -14.03 5.75 -6.94
CA PHE A 366 -12.66 6.27 -6.86
C PHE A 366 -12.32 7.02 -5.56
N GLY A 367 -13.09 6.83 -4.48
CA GLY A 367 -12.85 7.45 -3.18
C GLY A 367 -11.43 7.23 -2.63
N ILE A 368 -10.80 6.10 -2.98
CA ILE A 368 -9.41 5.76 -2.65
C ILE A 368 -8.38 6.79 -3.13
N ALA A 369 -8.69 7.56 -4.19
CA ALA A 369 -7.85 8.65 -4.68
C ALA A 369 -7.77 9.82 -3.69
N PHE A 370 -8.70 9.90 -2.72
CA PHE A 370 -8.79 10.95 -1.71
C PHE A 370 -8.41 10.49 -0.30
N ARG A 371 -7.89 9.26 -0.16
CA ARG A 371 -7.51 8.66 1.14
C ARG A 371 -6.51 9.50 1.96
N THR A 372 -5.67 10.28 1.29
CA THR A 372 -4.72 11.23 1.88
C THR A 372 -5.21 12.66 1.64
N SER A 373 -5.85 13.28 2.63
CA SER A 373 -6.47 14.60 2.48
C SER A 373 -5.47 15.72 2.25
N TYR A 374 -4.28 15.63 2.82
CA TYR A 374 -3.27 16.68 2.67
C TYR A 374 -2.78 16.86 1.22
N LYS A 375 -3.03 15.91 0.30
CA LYS A 375 -2.72 16.08 -1.13
C LYS A 375 -3.55 17.18 -1.80
N TRP A 376 -4.71 17.55 -1.22
CA TRP A 376 -5.45 18.75 -1.61
C TRP A 376 -4.59 20.03 -1.56
N LEU A 377 -3.54 20.05 -0.72
CA LEU A 377 -2.63 21.18 -0.61
C LEU A 377 -1.83 21.45 -1.90
N LEU A 378 -1.59 20.44 -2.74
CA LEU A 378 -0.98 20.62 -4.07
C LEU A 378 -1.82 21.56 -4.96
N ILE A 379 -3.15 21.54 -4.79
CA ILE A 379 -4.06 22.45 -5.48
C ILE A 379 -4.07 23.85 -4.82
N LEU A 380 -3.76 23.94 -3.52
CA LEU A 380 -3.83 25.18 -2.72
C LEU A 380 -2.66 26.15 -3.00
N VAL A 381 -1.46 25.63 -3.26
CA VAL A 381 -0.23 26.46 -3.33
C VAL A 381 -0.34 27.56 -4.37
N TYR A 382 -0.80 27.25 -5.59
CA TYR A 382 -0.89 28.26 -6.64
C TYR A 382 -1.94 29.35 -6.35
N PRO A 383 -3.18 29.05 -5.92
CA PRO A 383 -4.10 30.04 -5.39
C PRO A 383 -3.48 30.94 -4.32
N TYR A 384 -2.74 30.39 -3.34
CA TYR A 384 -2.03 31.17 -2.32
C TYR A 384 -1.01 32.13 -2.92
N VAL A 385 -0.13 31.62 -3.77
CA VAL A 385 0.92 32.40 -4.43
C VAL A 385 0.33 33.52 -5.31
N LEU A 386 -0.74 33.23 -6.04
CA LEU A 386 -1.42 34.21 -6.88
C LEU A 386 -2.14 35.28 -6.03
N LEU A 387 -2.79 34.90 -4.92
CA LEU A 387 -3.39 35.84 -3.99
C LEU A 387 -2.35 36.73 -3.29
N ALA A 388 -1.21 36.16 -2.87
CA ALA A 388 -0.09 36.93 -2.33
C ALA A 388 0.45 37.93 -3.37
N SER A 389 0.52 37.53 -4.64
CA SER A 389 0.88 38.43 -5.75
C SER A 389 -0.11 39.60 -5.90
N PHE A 390 -1.40 39.37 -5.71
CA PHE A 390 -2.40 40.44 -5.64
C PHE A 390 -2.16 41.38 -4.45
N THR A 391 -1.84 40.85 -3.28
CA THR A 391 -1.50 41.68 -2.11
C THR A 391 -0.33 42.60 -2.37
N ILE A 392 0.75 42.09 -2.98
CA ILE A 392 1.91 42.91 -3.36
C ILE A 392 1.50 44.02 -4.34
N LEU A 393 0.65 43.70 -5.33
CA LEU A 393 0.12 44.67 -6.29
C LEU A 393 -0.76 45.74 -5.61
N GLY A 394 -1.59 45.34 -4.64
CA GLY A 394 -2.48 46.23 -3.89
C GLY A 394 -1.72 47.19 -2.97
N LEU A 395 -0.85 46.64 -2.12
CA LEU A 395 -0.05 47.40 -1.16
C LEU A 395 0.92 48.37 -1.85
N SER A 396 1.60 47.90 -2.91
CA SER A 396 2.55 48.75 -3.64
C SER A 396 1.90 49.99 -4.24
N ARG A 397 0.61 49.96 -4.58
CA ARG A 397 -0.10 51.12 -5.18
C ARG A 397 -0.50 52.18 -4.15
N LEU A 398 -0.58 51.87 -2.86
CA LEU A 398 -1.04 52.81 -1.82
C LEU A 398 -0.25 54.12 -1.77
N PRO A 399 1.11 54.13 -1.78
CA PRO A 399 1.89 55.36 -1.75
C PRO A 399 1.55 56.35 -2.85
N SER A 400 1.43 55.86 -4.08
CA SER A 400 1.04 56.68 -5.23
C SER A 400 -0.41 57.15 -5.15
N LYS A 401 -1.33 56.31 -4.67
CA LYS A 401 -2.76 56.63 -4.56
C LYS A 401 -3.02 57.74 -3.54
N PHE A 402 -2.28 57.76 -2.44
CA PHE A 402 -2.42 58.75 -1.36
C PHE A 402 -1.43 59.92 -1.46
N ASN A 403 -0.67 60.04 -2.55
CA ASN A 403 0.36 61.08 -2.73
C ASN A 403 1.33 61.21 -1.53
N LEU A 404 1.67 60.09 -0.91
CA LEU A 404 2.56 60.05 0.27
C LEU A 404 3.96 60.53 -0.11
N LYS A 405 4.55 61.38 0.74
CA LYS A 405 5.94 61.86 0.62
C LYS A 405 6.69 61.53 1.90
N VAL A 406 7.94 61.06 1.77
CA VAL A 406 8.84 60.87 2.91
C VAL A 406 10.02 61.84 2.76
N PRO A 407 9.94 63.06 3.33
CA PRO A 407 10.92 64.12 3.08
C PRO A 407 12.35 63.72 3.47
N ARG A 408 12.51 63.00 4.59
CA ARG A 408 13.82 62.53 5.09
C ARG A 408 14.56 61.60 4.10
N LEU A 409 13.83 60.86 3.27
CA LEU A 409 14.39 59.91 2.30
C LEU A 409 14.33 60.41 0.86
N ARG A 410 13.84 61.64 0.61
CA ARG A 410 13.61 62.21 -0.74
C ARG A 410 12.80 61.28 -1.66
N LEU A 411 11.83 60.54 -1.10
CA LEU A 411 10.95 59.64 -1.84
C LEU A 411 9.59 60.30 -2.10
N ASP A 412 9.18 60.36 -3.36
CA ASP A 412 7.82 60.69 -3.78
C ASP A 412 6.94 59.43 -3.81
N GLY A 413 5.63 59.58 -3.97
CA GLY A 413 4.68 58.45 -3.95
C GLY A 413 5.00 57.36 -4.98
N ARG A 414 5.60 57.69 -6.13
CA ARG A 414 5.98 56.71 -7.17
C ARG A 414 7.23 55.93 -6.78
N ARG A 415 8.25 56.60 -6.23
CA ARG A 415 9.46 55.94 -5.73
C ARG A 415 9.15 55.09 -4.50
N LEU A 416 8.28 55.58 -3.61
CA LEU A 416 7.84 54.84 -2.43
C LEU A 416 7.06 53.57 -2.79
N THR A 417 6.21 53.60 -3.82
CA THR A 417 5.56 52.41 -4.40
C THR A 417 6.57 51.32 -4.78
N LYS A 418 7.67 51.69 -5.43
CA LYS A 418 8.72 50.73 -5.83
C LYS A 418 9.45 50.14 -4.63
N VAL A 419 9.74 50.95 -3.61
CA VAL A 419 10.38 50.48 -2.38
C VAL A 419 9.46 49.48 -1.65
N VAL A 420 8.18 49.82 -1.47
CA VAL A 420 7.21 48.92 -0.82
C VAL A 420 7.05 47.61 -1.59
N ALA A 421 6.94 47.67 -2.92
CA ALA A 421 6.89 46.48 -3.77
C ALA A 421 8.14 45.61 -3.59
N GLY A 422 9.33 46.22 -3.61
CA GLY A 422 10.60 45.54 -3.39
C GLY A 422 10.66 44.85 -2.02
N SER A 423 10.29 45.55 -0.94
CA SER A 423 10.29 44.98 0.40
C SER A 423 9.34 43.79 0.55
N LEU A 424 8.13 43.86 -0.03
CA LEU A 424 7.18 42.75 0.03
C LEU A 424 7.61 41.55 -0.82
N VAL A 425 8.24 41.80 -1.97
CA VAL A 425 8.86 40.76 -2.80
C VAL A 425 10.00 40.08 -2.03
N THR A 426 10.89 40.86 -1.42
CA THR A 426 11.98 40.32 -0.59
C THR A 426 11.43 39.53 0.61
N LEU A 427 10.37 40.02 1.25
CA LEU A 427 9.72 39.31 2.35
C LEU A 427 9.18 37.95 1.92
N LEU A 428 8.42 37.89 0.81
CA LEU A 428 7.87 36.64 0.28
C LEU A 428 8.98 35.66 -0.15
N VAL A 429 10.01 36.14 -0.83
CA VAL A 429 11.14 35.32 -1.25
C VAL A 429 11.89 34.78 -0.03
N ALA A 430 12.32 35.65 0.89
CA ALA A 430 13.06 35.25 2.09
C ALA A 430 12.25 34.30 2.97
N SER A 431 10.95 34.54 3.15
CA SER A 431 10.10 33.65 3.93
C SER A 431 9.95 32.27 3.30
N SER A 432 9.85 32.19 1.97
CA SER A 432 9.75 30.91 1.25
C SER A 432 11.05 30.11 1.36
N LEU A 433 12.20 30.79 1.18
CA LEU A 433 13.53 30.17 1.35
C LEU A 433 13.74 29.65 2.78
N ILE A 434 13.27 30.37 3.81
CA ILE A 434 13.34 29.90 5.20
C ILE A 434 12.35 28.74 5.45
N ALA A 435 11.12 28.85 4.95
CA ALA A 435 10.07 27.86 5.18
C ALA A 435 10.42 26.48 4.59
N ALA A 436 11.07 26.46 3.43
CA ALA A 436 11.51 25.26 2.73
C ALA A 436 13.04 25.21 2.58
N TRP A 437 13.75 25.56 3.65
CA TRP A 437 15.22 25.61 3.69
C TRP A 437 15.92 24.33 3.18
N PRO A 438 15.41 23.08 3.36
CA PRO A 438 16.09 21.88 2.86
C PRO A 438 16.30 21.89 1.35
N LEU A 439 15.34 22.41 0.59
CA LEU A 439 15.44 22.55 -0.87
C LEU A 439 16.54 23.53 -1.29
N VAL A 440 16.88 24.51 -0.45
CA VAL A 440 17.83 25.58 -0.80
C VAL A 440 19.24 25.23 -0.32
N THR A 441 19.36 24.51 0.80
CA THR A 441 20.65 24.05 1.32
C THR A 441 21.13 22.76 0.64
N GLY A 442 20.22 22.02 0.01
CA GLY A 442 20.50 20.67 -0.49
C GLY A 442 20.66 19.63 0.62
N ASP A 443 20.41 20.02 1.87
CA ASP A 443 20.42 19.12 3.03
C ASP A 443 19.08 18.40 3.11
N CYS A 444 18.99 17.32 2.35
CA CYS A 444 17.84 16.44 2.32
C CYS A 444 18.03 15.20 3.22
N ARG A 445 19.00 15.18 4.15
CA ARG A 445 19.32 14.01 5.02
C ARG A 445 19.42 12.67 4.28
N GLY A 446 19.95 12.68 3.06
CA GLY A 446 20.11 11.47 2.25
C GLY A 446 18.95 11.13 1.31
N VAL A 447 17.78 11.80 1.41
CA VAL A 447 16.59 11.48 0.59
C VAL A 447 16.83 11.48 -0.92
N ILE A 448 17.72 12.35 -1.40
CA ILE A 448 18.16 12.39 -2.81
C ILE A 448 19.68 12.38 -2.93
N ALA A 449 20.37 11.68 -2.02
CA ALA A 449 21.82 11.53 -2.13
C ALA A 449 22.12 10.50 -3.22
N PRO A 450 22.86 10.87 -4.29
CA PRO A 450 23.29 9.89 -5.27
C PRO A 450 24.28 8.91 -4.63
N GLU A 451 24.15 7.63 -4.99
CA GLU A 451 25.04 6.56 -4.52
C GLU A 451 25.86 5.99 -5.68
N GLU A 452 27.16 5.84 -5.44
CA GLU A 452 28.04 5.13 -6.36
C GLU A 452 27.90 3.63 -6.13
N LEU A 453 27.71 2.89 -7.23
CA LEU A 453 27.62 1.45 -7.20
C LEU A 453 28.98 0.84 -6.85
N ALA A 454 29.02 -0.09 -5.90
CA ALA A 454 30.27 -0.76 -5.53
C ALA A 454 30.76 -1.69 -6.65
N SER A 455 32.05 -1.99 -6.67
CA SER A 455 32.69 -2.73 -7.77
C SER A 455 32.19 -4.16 -7.94
N ASP A 456 31.74 -4.79 -6.85
CA ASP A 456 31.17 -6.14 -6.85
C ASP A 456 29.79 -6.24 -7.51
N TYR A 457 29.03 -5.14 -7.62
CA TYR A 457 27.83 -5.10 -8.46
C TYR A 457 28.16 -5.14 -9.94
N VAL A 458 29.26 -4.49 -10.36
CA VAL A 458 29.73 -4.56 -11.75
C VAL A 458 30.17 -5.98 -12.08
N GLU A 459 30.89 -6.63 -11.16
CA GLU A 459 31.31 -8.03 -11.32
C GLU A 459 30.11 -8.98 -11.36
N ALA A 460 29.10 -8.78 -10.52
CA ALA A 460 27.85 -9.55 -10.58
C ALA A 460 27.09 -9.33 -11.90
N PHE A 461 27.06 -8.09 -12.40
CA PHE A 461 26.47 -7.75 -13.69
C PHE A 461 27.17 -8.47 -14.84
N ASP A 462 28.49 -8.35 -14.93
CA ASP A 462 29.29 -9.01 -15.96
C ASP A 462 29.13 -10.55 -15.89
N LEU A 463 29.16 -11.12 -14.68
CA LEU A 463 28.99 -12.57 -14.47
C LEU A 463 27.65 -13.09 -15.01
N ILE A 464 26.56 -12.36 -14.75
CA ILE A 464 25.22 -12.75 -15.17
C ILE A 464 25.01 -12.50 -16.67
N GLN A 465 25.55 -11.40 -17.20
CA GLN A 465 25.47 -11.05 -18.61
C GLN A 465 26.27 -12.02 -19.49
N ASP A 466 27.43 -12.45 -19.01
CA ASP A 466 28.23 -13.50 -19.67
C ASP A 466 27.52 -14.86 -19.61
N ALA A 467 26.86 -15.16 -18.49
CA ALA A 467 26.12 -16.41 -18.31
C ALA A 467 24.81 -16.47 -19.10
N SER A 468 24.18 -15.33 -19.42
CA SER A 468 23.01 -15.29 -20.29
C SER A 468 23.39 -15.56 -21.73
N GLY A 469 24.54 -15.05 -22.21
CA GLY A 469 24.92 -15.18 -23.62
C GLY A 469 23.89 -14.60 -24.60
N GLY A 470 22.99 -13.72 -24.10
CA GLY A 470 21.82 -13.20 -24.81
C GLY A 470 20.56 -14.08 -24.74
N ASP A 471 20.60 -15.22 -24.04
CA ASP A 471 19.47 -16.12 -23.80
C ASP A 471 18.84 -15.86 -22.42
N LEU A 472 17.53 -15.61 -22.41
CA LEU A 472 16.74 -15.09 -21.28
C LEU A 472 15.90 -16.18 -20.58
N GLY A 473 16.35 -17.43 -20.63
CA GLY A 473 15.59 -18.58 -20.13
C GLY A 473 15.53 -18.74 -18.61
N PHE A 474 16.14 -17.85 -17.82
CA PHE A 474 16.21 -17.94 -16.35
C PHE A 474 15.91 -16.61 -15.65
N LYS A 475 15.64 -16.69 -14.34
CA LYS A 475 15.38 -15.55 -13.45
C LYS A 475 16.46 -15.36 -12.39
N ILE A 476 16.44 -14.18 -11.78
CA ILE A 476 17.32 -13.78 -10.68
C ILE A 476 16.47 -13.45 -9.44
N LEU A 477 16.82 -14.04 -8.29
CA LEU A 477 16.29 -13.62 -7.00
C LEU A 477 17.26 -12.63 -6.35
N TYR A 478 16.79 -11.41 -6.08
CA TYR A 478 17.59 -10.41 -5.35
C TYR A 478 17.03 -10.19 -3.94
N LEU A 479 17.87 -10.26 -2.92
CA LEU A 479 17.50 -10.14 -1.51
C LEU A 479 18.20 -8.92 -0.85
N PRO A 480 17.49 -8.07 -0.10
CA PRO A 480 16.05 -8.14 0.16
C PRO A 480 15.18 -7.62 -1.00
N THR A 481 15.69 -6.68 -1.80
CA THR A 481 14.96 -6.06 -2.93
C THR A 481 15.92 -5.66 -4.03
N ASN A 482 15.55 -5.89 -5.29
CA ASN A 482 16.38 -5.54 -6.45
C ASN A 482 16.64 -4.01 -6.52
N PRO A 483 17.89 -3.52 -6.45
CA PRO A 483 18.22 -2.10 -6.58
C PRO A 483 18.08 -1.58 -8.02
N TYR A 484 17.29 -2.25 -8.87
CA TYR A 484 17.11 -1.99 -10.29
C TYR A 484 18.46 -1.80 -11.00
N MET A 485 19.23 -2.89 -11.11
CA MET A 485 20.55 -2.81 -11.77
C MET A 485 20.47 -2.68 -13.30
N GLY A 486 19.38 -3.16 -13.92
CA GLY A 486 19.23 -3.21 -15.37
C GLY A 486 19.73 -4.52 -16.01
N PHE A 487 19.58 -5.65 -15.31
CA PHE A 487 19.88 -6.97 -15.89
C PHE A 487 18.93 -7.29 -17.04
N GLU A 488 19.44 -7.89 -18.12
CA GLU A 488 18.58 -8.39 -19.19
C GLU A 488 17.68 -9.55 -18.69
N ALA A 489 18.23 -10.42 -17.83
CA ALA A 489 17.47 -11.51 -17.22
C ALA A 489 16.46 -10.97 -16.20
N PRO A 490 15.20 -11.46 -16.23
CA PRO A 490 14.17 -10.94 -15.35
C PRO A 490 14.43 -11.29 -13.87
N GLY A 491 14.08 -10.34 -13.00
CA GLY A 491 13.96 -10.57 -11.57
C GLY A 491 12.77 -11.47 -11.26
N LEU A 492 12.78 -12.11 -10.10
CA LEU A 492 11.65 -12.86 -9.63
C LEU A 492 10.55 -11.92 -9.11
N ALA A 493 9.34 -12.05 -9.65
CA ALA A 493 8.17 -11.33 -9.16
C ALA A 493 7.75 -11.83 -7.78
N ASP A 494 7.12 -10.95 -7.00
CA ASP A 494 6.73 -11.27 -5.64
C ASP A 494 5.43 -12.06 -5.57
N SER A 495 5.45 -13.10 -4.75
CA SER A 495 4.34 -14.04 -4.58
C SER A 495 4.37 -14.63 -3.17
N PRO A 496 3.23 -15.10 -2.66
CA PRO A 496 3.18 -15.83 -1.39
C PRO A 496 4.14 -17.03 -1.33
N TYR A 497 4.28 -17.76 -2.44
CA TYR A 497 5.22 -18.87 -2.53
C TYR A 497 6.69 -18.42 -2.37
N LEU A 498 7.09 -17.28 -2.95
CA LEU A 498 8.42 -16.72 -2.73
C LEU A 498 8.64 -16.30 -1.25
N HIS A 499 7.65 -15.63 -0.63
CA HIS A 499 7.74 -15.23 0.78
C HIS A 499 7.85 -16.42 1.73
N TYR A 500 7.17 -17.53 1.43
CA TYR A 500 7.33 -18.79 2.15
C TYR A 500 8.79 -19.26 2.12
N ILE A 501 9.42 -19.28 0.93
CA ILE A 501 10.83 -19.68 0.78
C ILE A 501 11.75 -18.73 1.54
N ILE A 502 11.61 -17.41 1.35
CA ILE A 502 12.45 -16.40 1.99
C ILE A 502 12.35 -16.48 3.51
N THR A 503 11.15 -16.69 4.07
CA THR A 503 10.95 -16.77 5.52
C THR A 503 11.55 -18.05 6.13
N ASN A 504 11.50 -19.16 5.39
CA ASN A 504 12.19 -20.39 5.78
C ASN A 504 13.72 -20.25 5.72
N LEU A 505 14.24 -19.53 4.73
CA LEU A 505 15.66 -19.14 4.68
C LEU A 505 16.03 -18.23 5.86
N GLU A 506 15.22 -17.21 6.18
CA GLU A 506 15.43 -16.29 7.30
C GLU A 506 15.44 -16.96 8.66
N SER A 507 14.71 -18.06 8.80
CA SER A 507 14.65 -18.84 10.04
C SER A 507 15.76 -19.89 10.15
N GLY A 508 16.52 -20.11 9.07
CA GLY A 508 17.59 -21.12 9.02
C GLY A 508 17.06 -22.57 9.01
N ASN A 509 15.80 -22.75 8.64
CA ASN A 509 15.09 -24.03 8.74
C ASN A 509 15.18 -24.90 7.48
N VAL A 510 15.76 -24.37 6.39
CA VAL A 510 15.92 -25.06 5.11
C VAL A 510 17.38 -25.07 4.71
N THR A 511 17.87 -26.20 4.19
CA THR A 511 19.23 -26.37 3.65
C THR A 511 19.25 -26.72 2.16
N THR A 512 18.09 -26.80 1.52
CA THR A 512 17.92 -27.15 0.10
C THR A 512 16.95 -26.18 -0.59
N ALA A 513 17.20 -24.87 -0.48
CA ALA A 513 16.34 -23.85 -1.05
C ALA A 513 16.43 -23.75 -2.58
N GLY A 514 17.50 -24.26 -3.19
CA GLY A 514 17.65 -24.34 -4.65
C GLY A 514 16.52 -25.14 -5.30
N GLY A 515 16.15 -26.28 -4.71
CA GLY A 515 15.01 -27.08 -5.17
C GLY A 515 13.67 -26.34 -5.06
N LEU A 516 13.44 -25.59 -3.97
CA LEU A 516 12.20 -24.80 -3.81
C LEU A 516 12.08 -23.66 -4.83
N LEU A 517 13.23 -23.11 -5.24
CA LEU A 517 13.35 -22.00 -6.21
C LEU A 517 13.41 -22.48 -7.66
N ALA A 518 13.73 -23.75 -7.91
CA ALA A 518 13.86 -24.34 -9.23
C ALA A 518 12.58 -24.21 -10.09
N PRO A 519 11.36 -24.48 -9.57
CA PRO A 519 10.12 -24.24 -10.29
C PRO A 519 9.98 -22.80 -10.79
N LEU A 520 10.50 -21.82 -10.04
CA LEU A 520 10.44 -20.40 -10.41
C LEU A 520 11.51 -19.99 -11.43
N GLY A 521 12.36 -20.92 -11.89
CA GLY A 521 13.44 -20.70 -12.87
C GLY A 521 14.56 -19.82 -12.35
N VAL A 522 14.70 -19.73 -11.02
CA VAL A 522 15.75 -18.92 -10.41
C VAL A 522 17.08 -19.63 -10.56
N LYS A 523 17.95 -19.07 -11.40
CA LYS A 523 19.32 -19.55 -11.58
C LYS A 523 20.31 -18.83 -10.68
N TYR A 524 20.10 -17.54 -10.43
CA TYR A 524 21.01 -16.75 -9.59
C TYR A 524 20.26 -16.14 -8.40
N ILE A 525 20.92 -16.19 -7.24
CA ILE A 525 20.47 -15.53 -6.02
C ILE A 525 21.53 -14.51 -5.65
N ILE A 526 21.14 -13.25 -5.50
CA ILE A 526 22.03 -12.15 -5.13
C ILE A 526 21.57 -11.61 -3.78
N LEU A 527 22.43 -11.72 -2.77
CA LEU A 527 22.22 -11.13 -1.46
C LEU A 527 23.05 -9.84 -1.33
N ASP A 528 22.37 -8.75 -0.99
CA ASP A 528 23.01 -7.54 -0.50
C ASP A 528 23.27 -7.65 1.02
N LYS A 529 24.53 -7.78 1.40
CA LYS A 529 24.95 -8.00 2.80
C LYS A 529 24.69 -6.80 3.70
N PHE A 530 24.57 -5.58 3.14
CA PHE A 530 24.41 -4.36 3.93
C PHE A 530 22.94 -4.03 4.22
N ASP A 531 22.06 -4.27 3.25
CA ASP A 531 20.63 -4.03 3.42
C ASP A 531 19.95 -5.14 4.25
N TYR A 532 20.55 -6.32 4.30
CA TYR A 532 20.02 -7.46 5.04
C TYR A 532 20.56 -7.51 6.48
N SER A 533 19.93 -6.77 7.39
CA SER A 533 20.34 -6.62 8.81
C SER A 533 20.36 -7.91 9.69
N LYS A 534 20.12 -9.10 9.13
CA LYS A 534 20.14 -10.38 9.85
C LYS A 534 21.30 -11.23 9.34
N ASP A 535 22.34 -11.40 10.15
CA ASP A 535 23.45 -12.37 9.93
C ASP A 535 22.94 -13.81 9.62
N VAL A 536 21.69 -14.11 9.99
CA VAL A 536 21.02 -15.39 9.78
C VAL A 536 20.80 -15.71 8.30
N MET A 537 20.40 -14.75 7.45
CA MET A 537 20.13 -15.03 6.02
C MET A 537 21.41 -15.37 5.26
N GLU A 538 22.47 -14.60 5.48
CA GLU A 538 23.78 -14.91 4.89
C GLU A 538 24.25 -16.29 5.36
N SER A 539 24.16 -16.58 6.66
CA SER A 539 24.54 -17.88 7.23
C SER A 539 23.70 -19.02 6.64
N SER A 540 22.40 -18.80 6.47
CA SER A 540 21.45 -19.75 5.89
C SER A 540 21.78 -20.06 4.44
N LEU A 541 21.99 -19.03 3.60
CA LEU A 541 22.38 -19.19 2.19
C LEU A 541 23.72 -19.92 2.03
N ARG A 542 24.68 -19.65 2.92
CA ARG A 542 25.98 -20.34 2.92
C ARG A 542 25.89 -21.81 3.34
N ASN A 543 24.88 -22.18 4.12
CA ASN A 543 24.63 -23.54 4.58
C ASN A 543 23.80 -24.38 3.60
N GLN A 544 23.39 -23.82 2.46
CA GLN A 544 22.62 -24.57 1.46
C GLN A 544 23.51 -25.63 0.78
N THR A 545 22.98 -26.82 0.60
CA THR A 545 23.69 -27.96 0.00
C THR A 545 23.55 -28.03 -1.52
N ASP A 546 22.57 -27.32 -2.08
CA ASP A 546 22.17 -27.32 -3.49
C ASP A 546 22.46 -25.99 -4.22
N LEU A 547 23.06 -25.01 -3.55
CA LEU A 547 23.48 -23.73 -4.13
C LEU A 547 25.00 -23.60 -4.16
N MET A 548 25.54 -23.03 -5.24
CA MET A 548 26.97 -22.81 -5.42
C MET A 548 27.34 -21.33 -5.34
N ILE A 549 28.25 -20.94 -4.46
CA ILE A 549 28.75 -19.55 -4.39
C ILE A 549 29.59 -19.25 -5.65
N ARG A 550 29.19 -18.22 -6.40
CA ARG A 550 29.88 -17.73 -7.61
C ARG A 550 30.67 -16.44 -7.38
N LEU A 551 30.15 -15.55 -6.53
CA LEU A 551 30.84 -14.32 -6.12
C LEU A 551 30.63 -14.12 -4.62
N ASP A 552 31.73 -13.85 -3.91
CA ASP A 552 31.70 -13.47 -2.49
C ASP A 552 32.45 -12.14 -2.35
N GLY A 553 31.74 -11.05 -2.70
CA GLY A 553 32.25 -9.68 -2.67
C GLY A 553 32.17 -9.05 -1.28
N GLU A 554 32.53 -7.76 -1.18
CA GLU A 554 32.43 -7.03 0.09
C GLU A 554 30.97 -6.71 0.46
N ARG A 555 30.14 -6.36 -0.53
CA ARG A 555 28.72 -6.06 -0.39
C ARG A 555 27.81 -7.15 -0.91
N LEU A 556 28.19 -7.85 -1.98
CA LEU A 556 27.34 -8.87 -2.60
C LEU A 556 27.80 -10.31 -2.33
N LEU A 557 26.83 -11.20 -2.15
CA LEU A 557 27.01 -12.65 -2.26
C LEU A 557 26.13 -13.14 -3.42
N VAL A 558 26.72 -13.76 -4.44
CA VAL A 558 26.01 -14.34 -5.58
C VAL A 558 26.13 -15.85 -5.53
N LEU A 559 24.99 -16.54 -5.50
CA LEU A 559 24.89 -17.99 -5.58
C LEU A 559 24.23 -18.40 -6.90
N GLU A 560 24.64 -19.54 -7.44
CA GLU A 560 24.00 -20.20 -8.58
C GLU A 560 23.26 -21.45 -8.12
N ASN A 561 22.01 -21.56 -8.59
CA ASN A 561 21.19 -22.74 -8.49
C ASN A 561 21.42 -23.62 -9.74
N GLY A 562 21.97 -24.81 -9.54
CA GLY A 562 22.18 -25.76 -10.63
C GLY A 562 20.91 -26.46 -11.11
N GLU A 563 19.83 -26.38 -10.35
CA GLU A 563 18.57 -27.11 -10.58
C GLU A 563 17.46 -26.23 -11.17
N PHE A 564 17.76 -25.00 -11.62
CA PHE A 564 16.76 -24.07 -12.13
C PHE A 564 15.95 -24.66 -13.31
N GLY A 565 14.64 -24.45 -13.30
CA GLY A 565 13.76 -24.99 -14.32
C GLY A 565 13.58 -24.10 -15.55
N ASP A 566 13.26 -24.73 -16.68
CA ASP A 566 13.05 -24.07 -17.98
C ASP A 566 11.89 -23.07 -17.96
N LEU A 567 11.93 -22.12 -18.91
CA LEU A 567 10.89 -21.10 -19.12
C LEU A 567 9.51 -21.72 -19.42
N PHE A 568 9.49 -22.82 -20.15
CA PHE A 568 8.29 -23.58 -20.46
C PHE A 568 8.49 -25.04 -20.09
N ARG A 569 7.50 -25.63 -19.42
CA ARG A 569 7.50 -27.04 -19.05
C ARG A 569 6.11 -27.64 -19.23
N LEU A 570 6.07 -28.92 -19.53
CA LEU A 570 4.83 -29.71 -19.51
C LEU A 570 4.79 -30.51 -18.21
N SER A 571 3.66 -30.48 -17.53
CA SER A 571 3.46 -31.19 -16.28
C SER A 571 2.12 -31.92 -16.23
N ASP A 572 2.06 -32.96 -15.40
CA ASP A 572 0.81 -33.57 -14.96
C ASP A 572 0.06 -32.60 -14.03
N LEU A 573 -1.26 -32.79 -13.97
CA LEU A 573 -2.16 -31.88 -13.27
C LEU A 573 -2.38 -32.32 -11.82
N ALA A 574 -2.03 -31.43 -10.88
CA ALA A 574 -2.27 -31.63 -9.47
C ALA A 574 -2.90 -30.38 -8.84
N LEU A 575 -3.98 -30.54 -8.06
CA LEU A 575 -4.70 -29.43 -7.41
C LEU A 575 -4.56 -29.51 -5.89
N SER A 576 -4.16 -28.41 -5.25
CA SER A 576 -4.06 -28.34 -3.79
C SER A 576 -5.31 -27.72 -3.14
N PHE A 577 -5.83 -28.40 -2.13
CA PHE A 577 -6.82 -27.89 -1.18
C PHE A 577 -6.23 -27.57 0.20
N ASP A 578 -4.90 -27.54 0.28
CA ASP A 578 -4.13 -27.24 1.47
C ASP A 578 -3.35 -25.92 1.31
N GLY A 579 -2.80 -25.40 2.41
CA GLY A 579 -2.00 -24.16 2.44
C GLY A 579 -0.70 -24.25 1.62
N ILE A 580 0.08 -23.16 1.58
CA ILE A 580 1.36 -23.11 0.82
C ILE A 580 2.31 -24.21 1.29
N GLU A 581 2.30 -24.53 2.58
CA GLU A 581 3.19 -25.52 3.16
C GLU A 581 3.00 -26.90 2.55
N GLY A 582 1.75 -27.35 2.32
CA GLY A 582 1.46 -28.65 1.74
C GLY A 582 1.95 -28.78 0.30
N GLY A 583 1.81 -27.71 -0.50
CA GLY A 583 2.32 -27.68 -1.88
C GLY A 583 3.84 -27.53 -1.94
N ALA A 584 4.42 -26.69 -1.08
CA ALA A 584 5.85 -26.40 -1.07
C ALA A 584 6.69 -27.53 -0.43
N ALA A 585 6.11 -28.29 0.49
CA ALA A 585 6.66 -29.53 1.06
C ALA A 585 7.15 -30.51 0.00
N LEU A 586 6.44 -30.55 -1.13
CA LEU A 586 6.62 -31.50 -2.22
C LEU A 586 7.28 -30.84 -3.44
N ALA A 587 7.85 -29.63 -3.30
CA ALA A 587 8.33 -28.79 -4.41
C ALA A 587 9.52 -29.35 -5.22
N ALA A 588 9.88 -30.62 -5.03
CA ALA A 588 10.61 -31.39 -6.03
C ALA A 588 9.71 -31.88 -7.19
N TRP A 589 8.39 -31.68 -7.14
CA TRP A 589 7.41 -32.06 -8.18
C TRP A 589 6.82 -30.83 -8.86
N ASP A 590 7.21 -30.61 -10.12
CA ASP A 590 6.67 -29.56 -10.98
C ASP A 590 5.14 -29.73 -11.17
N GLY A 591 4.36 -28.63 -11.22
CA GLY A 591 2.96 -28.65 -11.74
C GLY A 591 1.79 -28.49 -10.77
N TRP A 592 2.02 -28.31 -9.46
CA TRP A 592 0.92 -28.09 -8.51
C TRP A 592 0.18 -26.76 -8.73
N VAL A 593 -1.14 -26.84 -8.76
CA VAL A 593 -2.03 -25.67 -8.77
C VAL A 593 -2.37 -25.32 -7.33
N GLN A 594 -1.80 -24.23 -6.87
CA GLN A 594 -2.20 -23.55 -5.64
C GLN A 594 -2.80 -22.20 -6.01
N THR A 595 -4.08 -21.99 -5.65
CA THR A 595 -4.79 -20.77 -6.00
C THR A 595 -4.58 -19.68 -4.97
N ASP A 596 -4.31 -18.47 -5.46
CA ASP A 596 -3.94 -17.34 -4.61
C ASP A 596 -4.86 -16.13 -4.74
N GLN A 597 -5.56 -15.93 -5.86
CA GLN A 597 -6.15 -14.60 -6.13
C GLN A 597 -7.60 -14.61 -6.64
N GLY A 598 -8.30 -15.75 -6.52
CA GLY A 598 -9.74 -15.83 -6.75
C GLY A 598 -10.23 -17.27 -6.79
N PHE A 599 -11.49 -17.49 -6.40
CA PHE A 599 -12.15 -18.81 -6.48
C PHE A 599 -12.53 -19.25 -7.90
N LEU A 600 -12.35 -18.38 -8.89
CA LEU A 600 -12.78 -18.58 -10.26
C LEU A 600 -11.98 -19.71 -10.93
N ASP A 601 -12.66 -20.53 -11.74
CA ASP A 601 -12.10 -21.53 -12.65
C ASP A 601 -11.43 -22.78 -12.03
N LEU A 602 -11.52 -22.94 -10.71
CA LEU A 602 -11.09 -24.17 -10.03
C LEU A 602 -11.83 -25.43 -10.48
N GLU A 603 -13.07 -25.30 -10.97
CA GLU A 603 -13.88 -26.45 -11.38
C GLU A 603 -13.28 -27.17 -12.61
N GLU A 604 -12.82 -26.41 -13.60
CA GLU A 604 -12.25 -26.96 -14.84
C GLU A 604 -10.92 -27.66 -14.55
N VAL A 605 -10.10 -27.04 -13.69
CA VAL A 605 -8.87 -27.64 -13.17
C VAL A 605 -9.19 -28.92 -12.39
N TYR A 606 -10.19 -28.89 -11.50
CA TYR A 606 -10.58 -30.08 -10.73
C TYR A 606 -11.01 -31.23 -11.64
N ASP A 607 -11.87 -30.99 -12.64
CA ASP A 607 -12.37 -32.04 -13.53
C ASP A 607 -11.22 -32.79 -14.20
N GLN A 608 -10.18 -32.05 -14.64
CA GLN A 608 -9.04 -32.62 -15.34
C GLN A 608 -7.98 -33.20 -14.40
N ALA A 609 -8.00 -32.87 -13.11
CA ALA A 609 -6.91 -33.21 -12.19
C ALA A 609 -6.93 -34.68 -11.78
N PRO A 610 -5.94 -35.50 -12.18
CA PRO A 610 -5.77 -36.83 -11.62
C PRO A 610 -5.34 -36.80 -10.15
N TYR A 611 -4.59 -35.78 -9.71
CA TYR A 611 -4.04 -35.70 -8.35
C TYR A 611 -4.64 -34.56 -7.54
N LEU A 612 -4.97 -34.84 -6.28
CA LEU A 612 -5.49 -33.86 -5.33
C LEU A 612 -4.68 -33.91 -4.04
N LEU A 613 -4.11 -32.79 -3.64
CA LEU A 613 -3.56 -32.61 -2.29
C LEU A 613 -4.71 -32.18 -1.38
N MET A 614 -5.05 -33.07 -0.46
CA MET A 614 -6.21 -32.96 0.42
C MET A 614 -5.88 -32.11 1.64
N GLY A 615 -6.80 -31.21 1.97
CA GLY A 615 -6.70 -30.31 3.11
C GLY A 615 -8.06 -29.78 3.52
N SER A 616 -8.09 -28.83 4.47
CA SER A 616 -9.32 -28.23 5.00
C SER A 616 -10.14 -27.44 3.97
N GLY A 617 -9.57 -27.15 2.80
CA GLY A 617 -10.21 -26.42 1.72
C GLY A 617 -11.24 -27.22 0.92
N TYR A 618 -11.12 -28.55 0.84
CA TYR A 618 -12.07 -29.38 0.10
C TYR A 618 -13.38 -29.57 0.88
N PRO A 619 -14.57 -29.57 0.23
CA PRO A 619 -14.86 -29.19 -1.15
C PRO A 619 -15.19 -27.69 -1.30
N TYR A 620 -15.15 -26.94 -0.19
CA TYR A 620 -15.64 -25.56 -0.12
C TYR A 620 -14.93 -24.62 -1.08
N ASN A 621 -13.63 -24.81 -1.33
CA ASN A 621 -12.89 -23.99 -2.29
C ASN A 621 -13.45 -24.10 -3.72
N LEU A 622 -13.94 -25.27 -4.14
CA LEU A 622 -14.60 -25.46 -5.44
C LEU A 622 -15.96 -24.77 -5.48
N ILE A 623 -16.73 -24.97 -4.41
CA ILE A 623 -18.11 -24.50 -4.28
C ILE A 623 -18.19 -22.98 -4.08
N ALA A 624 -17.19 -22.38 -3.43
CA ALA A 624 -17.15 -20.96 -3.13
C ALA A 624 -17.30 -20.08 -4.37
N SER A 625 -16.83 -20.56 -5.53
CA SER A 625 -16.97 -19.91 -6.85
C SER A 625 -18.43 -19.66 -7.28
N ARG A 626 -19.37 -20.48 -6.81
CA ARG A 626 -20.82 -20.38 -7.07
C ARG A 626 -21.58 -19.73 -5.92
N SER A 627 -20.91 -19.47 -4.81
CA SER A 627 -21.53 -18.94 -3.60
C SER A 627 -21.52 -17.40 -3.58
N ILE A 628 -22.44 -16.83 -2.80
CA ILE A 628 -22.37 -15.43 -2.39
C ILE A 628 -21.35 -15.35 -1.25
N THR A 629 -20.18 -14.76 -1.51
CA THR A 629 -19.14 -14.57 -0.51
C THR A 629 -19.16 -13.15 0.08
N SER A 630 -18.82 -13.04 1.36
CA SER A 630 -18.64 -11.78 2.06
C SER A 630 -17.44 -11.85 2.98
N SER A 631 -16.59 -10.82 2.93
CA SER A 631 -15.37 -10.74 3.73
C SER A 631 -15.55 -9.80 4.93
N PRO A 632 -15.42 -10.30 6.18
CA PRO A 632 -15.40 -9.46 7.38
C PRO A 632 -14.27 -8.43 7.41
N PHE A 633 -13.20 -8.62 6.63
CA PHE A 633 -12.15 -7.62 6.43
C PHE A 633 -12.72 -6.27 5.95
N LYS A 634 -13.77 -6.32 5.12
CA LYS A 634 -14.42 -5.14 4.50
C LYS A 634 -15.48 -4.51 5.42
N TYR A 635 -15.75 -5.08 6.59
CA TYR A 635 -16.79 -4.61 7.50
C TYR A 635 -16.34 -3.37 8.26
N VAL A 636 -17.31 -2.55 8.66
CA VAL A 636 -17.01 -1.35 9.43
C VAL A 636 -16.89 -1.78 10.89
N PRO A 637 -15.77 -1.49 11.57
CA PRO A 637 -15.73 -1.58 13.02
C PRO A 637 -16.73 -0.54 13.54
N TYR A 638 -17.90 -1.00 13.97
CA TYR A 638 -18.88 -0.12 14.55
C TYR A 638 -18.39 0.32 15.95
N TYR A 639 -18.63 1.58 16.33
CA TYR A 639 -18.33 2.10 17.67
C TYR A 639 -16.88 1.96 18.18
N GLY A 640 -15.89 2.36 17.39
CA GLY A 640 -14.53 2.59 17.92
C GLY A 640 -13.90 1.37 18.62
N ASP A 641 -14.39 0.16 18.31
CA ASP A 641 -13.86 -1.09 18.80
C ASP A 641 -12.58 -1.43 18.04
N GLN A 642 -11.43 -1.11 18.63
CA GLN A 642 -10.11 -1.41 18.06
C GLN A 642 -9.66 -2.85 18.35
N SER A 643 -10.55 -3.69 18.88
CA SER A 643 -10.19 -5.07 19.25
C SER A 643 -10.02 -5.98 18.05
N TRP A 644 -10.71 -5.68 16.93
CA TRP A 644 -10.51 -6.36 15.66
C TRP A 644 -9.39 -5.70 14.86
N THR A 645 -8.44 -6.51 14.43
CA THR A 645 -7.36 -6.13 13.52
C THR A 645 -7.64 -6.76 12.17
N CYS A 646 -7.72 -5.93 11.13
CA CYS A 646 -7.88 -6.38 9.76
C CYS A 646 -6.53 -6.31 9.04
N LEU A 647 -6.10 -7.43 8.46
CA LEU A 647 -4.87 -7.56 7.68
C LEU A 647 -5.13 -8.39 6.42
N VAL A 648 -4.17 -8.38 5.50
CA VAL A 648 -4.13 -9.34 4.38
C VAL A 648 -3.17 -10.47 4.73
N ALA A 649 -3.39 -11.67 4.17
CA ALA A 649 -2.41 -12.74 4.29
C ALA A 649 -1.06 -12.29 3.73
N TYR A 650 -1.10 -11.71 2.54
CA TYR A 650 0.06 -11.23 1.80
C TYR A 650 -0.10 -9.75 1.40
N ASN A 651 0.90 -8.95 1.75
CA ASN A 651 1.15 -7.61 1.24
C ASN A 651 2.50 -7.68 0.49
N PRO A 652 2.67 -7.06 -0.69
CA PRO A 652 3.95 -7.12 -1.44
C PRO A 652 5.19 -6.63 -0.65
N SER A 653 5.00 -5.95 0.49
CA SER A 653 6.09 -5.59 1.40
C SER A 653 6.35 -6.61 2.52
N ASN A 654 5.40 -7.49 2.86
CA ASN A 654 5.49 -8.49 3.94
C ASN A 654 4.28 -9.46 3.99
N TYR A 655 4.48 -10.67 4.51
CA TYR A 655 3.39 -11.58 4.86
C TYR A 655 2.81 -11.24 6.25
N GLU A 656 1.91 -10.24 6.30
CA GLU A 656 1.39 -9.64 7.55
C GLU A 656 0.74 -10.67 8.48
N TRP A 657 0.03 -11.67 7.93
CA TRP A 657 -0.68 -12.66 8.73
C TRP A 657 0.26 -13.62 9.48
N TYR A 658 1.22 -14.20 8.79
CA TYR A 658 2.26 -15.04 9.38
C TYR A 658 3.01 -14.27 10.48
N GLN A 659 3.38 -13.00 10.23
CA GLN A 659 4.06 -12.19 11.25
C GLN A 659 3.17 -11.97 12.48
N ALA A 660 1.88 -11.70 12.29
CA ALA A 660 0.93 -11.57 13.38
C ALA A 660 0.83 -12.87 14.21
N LEU A 661 0.67 -14.03 13.56
CA LEU A 661 0.63 -15.32 14.24
C LEU A 661 1.93 -15.65 14.96
N LYS A 662 3.08 -15.37 14.35
CA LYS A 662 4.39 -15.62 14.92
C LYS A 662 4.60 -14.87 16.24
N THR A 663 4.11 -13.63 16.33
CA THR A 663 4.13 -12.87 17.60
C THR A 663 3.27 -13.51 18.70
N MET A 664 2.31 -14.37 18.33
CA MET A 664 1.48 -15.15 19.24
C MET A 664 1.99 -16.58 19.46
N GLY A 665 3.13 -16.95 18.87
CA GLY A 665 3.68 -18.30 18.93
C GLY A 665 2.89 -19.32 18.09
N LEU A 666 2.25 -18.88 17.02
CA LEU A 666 1.51 -19.69 16.06
C LEU A 666 2.11 -19.52 14.66
N GLU A 667 1.93 -20.50 13.78
CA GLU A 667 2.39 -20.46 12.40
C GLU A 667 1.30 -20.98 11.46
N ASN A 668 1.07 -20.30 10.35
CA ASN A 668 0.14 -20.70 9.29
C ASN A 668 0.44 -19.90 8.02
N TRP A 669 0.41 -20.59 6.88
CA TRP A 669 0.66 -20.01 5.56
C TRP A 669 -0.55 -20.14 4.63
N ASP A 670 -1.75 -20.22 5.20
CA ASP A 670 -2.95 -20.22 4.39
C ASP A 670 -3.19 -18.84 3.80
N LEU A 671 -3.57 -18.86 2.52
CA LEU A 671 -3.93 -17.68 1.76
C LEU A 671 -5.31 -17.16 2.20
N ASP A 672 -5.54 -15.86 2.02
CA ASP A 672 -6.83 -15.21 2.26
C ASP A 672 -7.69 -15.08 1.00
N TYR A 673 -7.22 -15.64 -0.11
CA TYR A 673 -7.81 -15.57 -1.45
C TYR A 673 -8.01 -14.14 -1.97
N GLY A 674 -7.18 -13.19 -1.52
CA GLY A 674 -7.29 -11.77 -1.85
C GLY A 674 -8.42 -11.05 -1.11
N GLU A 675 -9.14 -11.73 -0.23
CA GLU A 675 -10.33 -11.20 0.45
C GLU A 675 -10.02 -10.61 1.84
N GLY A 676 -8.80 -10.76 2.35
CA GLY A 676 -8.38 -10.24 3.65
C GLY A 676 -8.86 -11.08 4.85
N LEU A 677 -8.33 -10.78 6.03
CA LEU A 677 -8.61 -11.46 7.30
C LEU A 677 -8.92 -10.43 8.38
N ALA A 678 -9.91 -10.71 9.22
CA ALA A 678 -10.14 -9.95 10.45
C ALA A 678 -9.88 -10.86 11.65
N TYR A 679 -8.99 -10.48 12.56
CA TYR A 679 -8.67 -11.26 13.75
C TYR A 679 -8.76 -10.46 15.05
N THR A 680 -8.97 -11.16 16.15
CA THR A 680 -8.92 -10.60 17.50
C THR A 680 -8.61 -11.69 18.52
N ASN A 681 -7.86 -11.35 19.57
CA ASN A 681 -7.62 -12.20 20.73
C ASN A 681 -8.32 -11.68 21.99
N VAL A 682 -9.25 -10.74 21.82
CA VAL A 682 -9.98 -10.10 22.91
C VAL A 682 -11.39 -10.65 22.94
N SER A 683 -11.82 -11.22 24.07
CA SER A 683 -13.17 -11.79 24.22
C SER A 683 -14.21 -10.76 24.67
N LEU A 684 -13.75 -9.65 25.27
CA LEU A 684 -14.58 -8.61 25.85
C LEU A 684 -13.93 -7.24 25.65
N THR A 685 -14.69 -6.27 25.15
CA THR A 685 -14.25 -4.90 24.90
C THR A 685 -15.20 -3.90 25.55
N TYR A 686 -14.68 -2.71 25.81
CA TYR A 686 -15.45 -1.57 26.26
C TYR A 686 -15.71 -0.62 25.07
N PRO A 687 -16.97 -0.36 24.69
CA PRO A 687 -17.26 0.56 23.59
C PRO A 687 -16.81 1.99 23.95
N ARG A 688 -15.95 2.61 23.13
CA ARG A 688 -15.33 3.92 23.43
C ARG A 688 -16.36 5.02 23.73
N ASP A 689 -17.51 4.97 23.09
CA ASP A 689 -18.57 5.99 23.18
C ASP A 689 -19.66 5.67 24.22
N LEU A 690 -19.57 4.51 24.90
CA LEU A 690 -20.50 4.22 25.99
C LEU A 690 -20.21 5.20 27.15
N PRO A 691 -21.23 5.85 27.74
CA PRO A 691 -21.04 6.63 28.96
C PRO A 691 -20.71 5.69 30.12
N ILE A 692 -19.56 5.87 30.77
CA ILE A 692 -19.27 5.16 32.02
C ILE A 692 -20.07 5.84 33.13
N SER A 693 -20.95 5.09 33.79
CA SER A 693 -21.66 5.57 34.97
C SER A 693 -20.67 5.86 36.10
N ASP A 694 -20.89 6.94 36.86
CA ASP A 694 -20.10 7.25 38.07
C ASP A 694 -20.15 6.13 39.11
N THR A 695 -21.18 5.28 39.07
CA THR A 695 -21.29 4.08 39.93
C THR A 695 -20.23 3.02 39.65
N ALA A 696 -19.59 3.07 38.48
CA ALA A 696 -18.49 2.18 38.11
C ALA A 696 -17.11 2.73 38.53
N LEU A 697 -17.03 3.97 39.04
CA LEU A 697 -15.76 4.58 39.42
C LEU A 697 -15.14 3.82 40.60
N VAL A 698 -13.94 3.27 40.38
CA VAL A 698 -13.13 2.59 41.41
C VAL A 698 -12.24 3.60 42.11
N LYS A 699 -11.54 4.42 41.33
CA LYS A 699 -10.62 5.44 41.85
C LYS A 699 -10.49 6.58 40.87
N GLN A 700 -10.55 7.80 41.38
CA GLN A 700 -10.15 8.99 40.65
C GLN A 700 -8.98 9.66 41.37
N PHE A 701 -7.95 9.97 40.61
CA PHE A 701 -6.86 10.85 41.01
C PHE A 701 -7.09 12.21 40.37
N ASP A 702 -7.80 13.09 41.08
CA ASP A 702 -7.96 14.49 40.67
C ASP A 702 -6.69 15.26 41.04
N LEU A 703 -5.87 15.54 40.02
CA LEU A 703 -4.58 16.22 40.17
C LEU A 703 -4.70 17.74 40.07
N SER A 704 -5.92 18.29 40.06
CA SER A 704 -6.15 19.68 40.45
C SER A 704 -6.09 19.88 41.98
N ASN A 705 -6.27 18.80 42.75
CA ASN A 705 -6.20 18.83 44.20
C ASN A 705 -4.77 18.61 44.72
N ARG A 706 -4.26 19.57 45.48
CA ARG A 706 -2.90 19.54 46.06
C ARG A 706 -2.61 18.31 46.92
N SER A 707 -3.61 17.77 47.62
CA SER A 707 -3.44 16.56 48.44
C SER A 707 -3.15 15.34 47.57
N THR A 708 -3.87 15.14 46.48
CA THR A 708 -3.61 14.08 45.49
C THR A 708 -2.25 14.25 44.83
N VAL A 709 -1.85 15.49 44.51
CA VAL A 709 -0.51 15.77 43.97
C VAL A 709 0.58 15.35 44.95
N GLN A 710 0.36 15.59 46.26
CA GLN A 710 1.29 15.16 47.29
C GLN A 710 1.39 13.63 47.37
N GLU A 711 0.28 12.89 47.25
CA GLU A 711 0.30 11.42 47.17
C GLU A 711 1.17 10.92 46.00
N PHE A 712 1.10 11.60 44.84
CA PHE A 712 1.97 11.27 43.71
C PHE A 712 3.43 11.60 44.00
N ILE A 713 3.72 12.73 44.65
CA ILE A 713 5.09 13.08 45.04
C ILE A 713 5.67 12.03 45.99
N ASP A 714 4.92 11.61 47.00
CA ASP A 714 5.38 10.66 48.01
C ASP A 714 5.57 9.25 47.41
N ASN A 715 4.82 8.92 46.35
CA ASN A 715 4.90 7.65 45.64
C ASN A 715 6.00 7.58 44.57
N ASN A 716 6.70 8.69 44.27
CA ASN A 716 7.69 8.75 43.21
C ASN A 716 9.05 9.28 43.70
N TYR A 717 10.12 8.74 43.14
CA TYR A 717 11.46 9.29 43.37
C TYR A 717 11.70 10.53 42.51
N MET A 718 12.15 11.62 43.13
CA MET A 718 12.53 12.87 42.45
C MET A 718 13.84 12.74 41.66
N GLU A 719 14.63 11.71 41.93
CA GLU A 719 15.85 11.39 41.17
C GLU A 719 15.78 9.92 40.74
N GLN A 720 15.87 9.67 39.44
CA GLN A 720 15.79 8.34 38.86
C GLN A 720 16.88 8.22 37.80
N PHE A 721 17.68 7.15 37.85
CA PHE A 721 18.81 6.92 36.94
C PHE A 721 19.74 8.14 36.76
N GLY A 722 19.93 8.93 37.82
CA GLY A 722 20.77 10.13 37.79
C GLY A 722 20.15 11.36 37.11
N ALA A 723 18.89 11.31 36.67
CA ALA A 723 18.16 12.51 36.24
C ALA A 723 17.21 13.01 37.33
N ARG A 724 17.10 14.34 37.43
CA ARG A 724 16.19 15.01 38.36
C ARG A 724 14.84 15.28 37.71
N MET A 725 13.80 15.06 38.49
CA MET A 725 12.42 15.36 38.15
C MET A 725 11.77 16.27 39.19
N THR A 726 10.91 17.18 38.73
CA THR A 726 10.13 18.05 39.61
C THR A 726 8.64 17.86 39.36
N TYR A 727 7.88 17.71 40.43
CA TYR A 727 6.44 17.63 40.44
C TYR A 727 5.89 18.93 41.01
N THR A 728 5.08 19.66 40.24
CA THR A 728 4.53 20.96 40.65
C THR A 728 3.01 20.95 40.55
N PRO A 729 2.27 21.26 41.64
CA PRO A 729 0.83 21.45 41.56
C PRO A 729 0.51 22.78 40.86
N GLU A 730 -0.27 22.71 39.79
CA GLU A 730 -0.82 23.87 39.08
C GLU A 730 -2.32 24.04 39.43
N LEU A 731 -2.96 25.10 38.94
CA LEU A 731 -4.36 25.42 39.27
C LEU A 731 -5.36 24.30 38.91
N SER A 732 -5.07 23.49 37.90
CA SER A 732 -6.00 22.47 37.38
C SER A 732 -5.34 21.15 36.97
N TYR A 733 -4.07 20.94 37.31
CA TYR A 733 -3.31 19.74 36.95
C TYR A 733 -2.01 19.62 37.76
N MET A 734 -1.38 18.45 37.72
CA MET A 734 0.00 18.24 38.15
C MET A 734 0.94 18.35 36.95
N LYS A 735 2.03 19.11 37.09
CA LYS A 735 3.08 19.21 36.09
C LYS A 735 4.35 18.49 36.54
N VAL A 736 4.80 17.52 35.77
CA VAL A 736 6.06 16.81 35.99
C VAL A 736 7.07 17.27 34.94
N LYS A 737 8.27 17.68 35.36
CA LYS A 737 9.36 18.10 34.48
C LYS A 737 10.58 17.21 34.69
N LEU A 738 11.09 16.64 33.62
CA LEU A 738 12.41 16.02 33.58
C LEU A 738 13.45 17.08 33.24
N LEU A 739 14.51 17.20 34.04
CA LEU A 739 15.48 18.30 33.93
C LEU A 739 16.81 17.89 33.29
N ASP A 740 17.13 16.60 33.26
CA ASP A 740 18.41 16.08 32.81
C ASP A 740 18.19 14.93 31.80
N SER A 741 19.11 14.77 30.84
CA SER A 741 19.12 13.67 29.87
C SER A 741 20.09 12.60 30.33
N THR A 742 19.58 11.42 30.68
CA THR A 742 20.36 10.27 31.15
C THR A 742 19.73 8.98 30.63
N ASP A 743 20.53 7.93 30.57
CA ASP A 743 20.04 6.61 30.18
C ASP A 743 19.04 6.03 31.21
N GLY A 744 18.16 5.14 30.75
CA GLY A 744 17.12 4.50 31.55
C GLY A 744 15.78 5.23 31.57
N TRP A 745 14.69 4.47 31.68
CA TRP A 745 13.33 4.99 31.65
C TRP A 745 12.94 5.67 32.97
N LYS A 746 12.48 6.91 32.90
CA LYS A 746 11.95 7.65 34.06
C LYS A 746 10.46 7.37 34.17
N THR A 747 9.97 7.16 35.39
CA THR A 747 8.59 6.75 35.62
C THR A 747 7.83 7.73 36.50
N ILE A 748 6.59 8.03 36.10
CA ILE A 748 5.58 8.71 36.92
C ILE A 748 4.51 7.68 37.28
N CYS A 749 4.47 7.26 38.54
CA CYS A 749 3.65 6.18 39.04
C CYS A 749 2.48 6.72 39.86
N SER A 750 1.25 6.29 39.57
CA SER A 750 0.12 6.55 40.46
C SER A 750 0.25 5.74 41.76
N PRO A 751 -0.38 6.18 42.86
CA PRO A 751 -0.60 5.33 44.03
C PRO A 751 -1.29 4.01 43.65
N LEU A 752 -1.13 2.98 44.50
CA LEU A 752 -1.72 1.66 44.28
C LEU A 752 -3.26 1.72 44.36
N VAL A 753 -3.90 1.04 43.42
CA VAL A 753 -5.36 0.90 43.33
C VAL A 753 -5.72 -0.57 43.42
N ASN A 754 -6.65 -0.91 44.30
CA ASN A 754 -7.10 -2.29 44.44
C ASN A 754 -7.86 -2.73 43.18
N VAL A 755 -7.57 -3.95 42.74
CA VAL A 755 -8.26 -4.62 41.64
C VAL A 755 -8.61 -6.05 42.03
N SER A 756 -9.60 -6.62 41.35
CA SER A 756 -10.03 -7.99 41.57
C SER A 756 -9.73 -8.83 40.33
N TYR A 757 -9.33 -10.07 40.56
CA TYR A 757 -9.15 -11.06 39.49
C TYR A 757 -10.45 -11.21 38.66
N GLY A 758 -10.29 -11.27 37.34
CA GLY A 758 -11.39 -11.41 36.38
C GLY A 758 -12.17 -10.12 36.11
N GLN A 759 -11.84 -9.01 36.77
CA GLN A 759 -12.45 -7.70 36.47
C GLN A 759 -11.69 -6.94 35.39
N THR A 760 -12.43 -6.15 34.62
CA THR A 760 -11.89 -5.22 33.62
C THR A 760 -12.11 -3.78 34.06
N TYR A 761 -11.09 -2.96 33.83
CA TYR A 761 -11.05 -1.58 34.22
C TYR A 761 -10.82 -0.68 33.03
N ALA A 762 -11.74 0.26 32.79
CA ALA A 762 -11.48 1.37 31.89
C ALA A 762 -10.71 2.46 32.63
N ILE A 763 -9.58 2.89 32.07
CA ILE A 763 -8.73 3.93 32.62
C ILE A 763 -8.80 5.13 31.68
N LYS A 764 -9.21 6.29 32.19
CA LYS A 764 -9.22 7.57 31.47
C LYS A 764 -8.17 8.46 32.09
N MET A 765 -7.17 8.86 31.32
CA MET A 765 -6.15 9.81 31.76
C MET A 765 -6.25 11.08 30.94
N ASN A 766 -6.52 12.22 31.58
CA ASN A 766 -6.50 13.51 30.92
C ASN A 766 -5.10 14.11 31.07
N MET A 767 -4.37 14.22 29.97
CA MET A 767 -2.99 14.66 29.98
C MET A 767 -2.62 15.50 28.76
N ALA A 768 -1.48 16.17 28.86
CA ALA A 768 -0.78 16.85 27.77
C ALA A 768 0.73 16.69 27.97
N SER A 769 1.49 16.93 26.91
CA SER A 769 2.96 16.92 26.97
C SER A 769 3.51 18.10 26.19
N ASP A 770 4.53 18.75 26.74
CA ASP A 770 5.39 19.69 26.04
C ASP A 770 6.82 19.10 26.03
N ASN A 771 7.37 18.89 24.83
CA ASN A 771 8.69 18.28 24.61
C ASN A 771 8.89 16.88 25.21
N GLY A 772 7.81 16.11 25.47
CA GLY A 772 7.93 14.72 25.94
C GLY A 772 8.78 13.86 25.00
N PHE A 773 9.40 12.80 25.52
CA PHE A 773 10.22 11.90 24.72
C PHE A 773 9.79 10.46 25.00
N GLU A 774 9.37 9.78 23.95
CA GLU A 774 8.93 8.38 23.93
C GLU A 774 8.05 8.07 25.14
N ILE A 775 6.90 8.74 25.23
CA ILE A 775 5.97 8.54 26.34
C ILE A 775 5.24 7.22 26.13
N HIS A 776 5.34 6.32 27.11
CA HIS A 776 4.61 5.05 27.15
C HIS A 776 3.83 4.95 28.45
N ILE A 777 2.60 4.45 28.38
CA ILE A 777 1.78 4.18 29.56
C ILE A 777 1.71 2.67 29.76
N LYS A 778 1.93 2.25 31.01
CA LYS A 778 1.89 0.85 31.45
C LYS A 778 1.03 0.72 32.70
N VAL A 779 0.51 -0.48 32.93
CA VAL A 779 -0.05 -0.89 34.22
C VAL A 779 0.95 -1.80 34.91
N ALA A 780 1.42 -1.42 36.09
CA ALA A 780 2.23 -2.27 36.94
C ALA A 780 1.32 -3.08 37.86
N GLU A 781 1.53 -4.39 37.92
CA GLU A 781 0.71 -5.34 38.69
C GLU A 781 1.42 -5.74 39.97
N TYR A 782 0.69 -5.75 41.08
CA TYR A 782 1.24 -6.03 42.41
C TYR A 782 0.39 -7.07 43.15
N ASP A 783 1.06 -7.85 44.00
CA ASP A 783 0.40 -8.75 44.95
C ASP A 783 -0.28 -7.98 46.10
N GLU A 784 -0.89 -8.70 47.04
CA GLU A 784 -1.53 -8.11 48.22
C GLU A 784 -0.57 -7.28 49.10
N ASN A 785 0.70 -7.71 49.17
CA ASN A 785 1.76 -7.10 49.98
C ASN A 785 2.41 -5.90 49.29
N GLY A 786 2.09 -5.62 48.03
CA GLY A 786 2.71 -4.54 47.24
C GLY A 786 4.02 -4.95 46.57
N THR A 787 4.30 -6.25 46.44
CA THR A 787 5.40 -6.77 45.63
C THR A 787 5.03 -6.67 44.15
N LEU A 788 5.91 -6.10 43.34
CA LEU A 788 5.72 -6.00 41.89
C LEU A 788 5.79 -7.39 41.26
N LEU A 789 4.77 -7.74 40.49
CA LEU A 789 4.66 -9.03 39.77
C LEU A 789 4.98 -8.87 38.28
N SER A 790 4.39 -7.87 37.62
CA SER A 790 4.53 -7.71 36.16
C SER A 790 4.26 -6.27 35.70
N PHE A 791 4.57 -5.99 34.43
CA PHE A 791 4.15 -4.77 33.73
C PHE A 791 3.35 -5.12 32.48
N LYS A 792 2.19 -4.48 32.31
CA LYS A 792 1.36 -4.58 31.11
C LYS A 792 1.48 -3.29 30.27
N PRO A 793 2.02 -3.33 29.04
CA PRO A 793 2.03 -2.17 28.18
C PRO A 793 0.60 -1.80 27.74
N MET A 794 0.26 -0.51 27.79
CA MET A 794 -1.07 -0.03 27.39
C MET A 794 -1.04 0.73 26.07
N THR A 795 -0.26 1.82 26.00
CA THR A 795 -0.20 2.67 24.82
C THR A 795 1.09 3.49 24.76
N GLY A 796 1.58 3.76 23.56
CA GLY A 796 2.68 4.70 23.30
C GLY A 796 2.14 5.97 22.68
N LEU A 797 2.47 7.13 23.27
CA LEU A 797 2.06 8.44 22.79
C LEU A 797 3.16 9.14 21.98
N GLY A 798 4.36 8.56 21.92
CA GLY A 798 5.50 9.07 21.16
C GLY A 798 6.15 10.30 21.79
N SER A 799 6.80 11.11 20.95
CA SER A 799 7.64 12.25 21.35
C SER A 799 7.05 13.59 20.88
N GLY A 800 7.46 14.67 21.54
CA GLY A 800 7.13 16.05 21.20
C GLY A 800 5.93 16.60 21.97
N LYS A 801 5.22 17.54 21.33
CA LYS A 801 4.06 18.21 21.91
C LYS A 801 2.79 17.38 21.68
N ILE A 802 2.12 17.04 22.77
CA ILE A 802 0.84 16.34 22.76
C ILE A 802 -0.21 17.32 23.32
N PRO A 803 -1.23 17.70 22.53
CA PRO A 803 -2.28 18.58 23.03
C PRO A 803 -3.08 17.91 24.15
N TRP A 804 -3.77 18.71 24.96
CA TRP A 804 -4.68 18.19 25.98
C TRP A 804 -5.69 17.24 25.36
N GLY A 805 -5.81 16.05 25.95
CA GLY A 805 -6.77 15.04 25.55
C GLY A 805 -6.91 13.94 26.59
N THR A 806 -8.02 13.22 26.50
CA THR A 806 -8.23 12.00 27.27
C THR A 806 -7.59 10.83 26.53
N VAL A 807 -6.72 10.10 27.21
CA VAL A 807 -6.13 8.84 26.77
C VAL A 807 -6.95 7.71 27.40
N PRO A 808 -7.86 7.07 26.63
CA PRO A 808 -8.60 5.91 27.12
C PRO A 808 -7.75 4.65 27.01
N MET A 809 -7.82 3.80 28.05
CA MET A 809 -7.17 2.49 28.10
C MET A 809 -8.12 1.48 28.75
N SER A 810 -7.95 0.19 28.44
CA SER A 810 -8.71 -0.91 29.05
C SER A 810 -7.74 -1.94 29.61
N TYR A 811 -7.85 -2.25 30.90
CA TYR A 811 -6.99 -3.21 31.61
C TYR A 811 -7.81 -4.36 32.17
N VAL A 812 -7.37 -5.60 31.96
CA VAL A 812 -8.02 -6.81 32.52
C VAL A 812 -7.08 -7.47 33.54
N CYS A 813 -7.57 -7.73 34.74
CA CYS A 813 -6.81 -8.44 35.78
C CYS A 813 -6.91 -9.97 35.56
N ASN A 814 -5.98 -10.52 34.79
CA ASN A 814 -5.97 -11.95 34.40
C ASN A 814 -5.10 -12.85 35.28
N ASN A 815 -4.45 -12.31 36.31
CA ASN A 815 -3.61 -13.07 37.23
C ASN A 815 -4.25 -13.07 38.63
N THR A 816 -4.49 -14.26 39.18
CA THR A 816 -5.13 -14.45 40.49
C THR A 816 -4.31 -13.87 41.65
N GLU A 817 -3.00 -13.76 41.48
CA GLU A 817 -2.05 -13.18 42.45
C GLU A 817 -2.11 -11.65 42.51
N VAL A 818 -2.60 -11.00 41.45
CA VAL A 818 -2.68 -9.54 41.36
C VAL A 818 -3.84 -9.02 42.18
N LYS A 819 -3.54 -8.15 43.16
CA LYS A 819 -4.54 -7.47 44.02
C LYS A 819 -4.52 -5.95 43.86
N LYS A 820 -3.43 -5.39 43.33
CA LYS A 820 -3.24 -3.95 43.22
C LYS A 820 -2.57 -3.61 41.88
N ILE A 821 -2.89 -2.44 41.35
CA ILE A 821 -2.22 -1.89 40.17
C ILE A 821 -1.73 -0.46 40.40
N SER A 822 -0.73 -0.06 39.64
CA SER A 822 -0.30 1.35 39.48
C SER A 822 -0.28 1.71 38.00
N ILE A 823 -0.81 2.88 37.65
CA ILE A 823 -0.69 3.45 36.32
C ILE A 823 0.67 4.15 36.24
N GLN A 824 1.54 3.70 35.34
CA GLN A 824 2.89 4.22 35.19
C GLN A 824 3.10 4.87 33.82
N ILE A 825 3.61 6.09 33.81
CA ILE A 825 4.02 6.80 32.61
C ILE A 825 5.54 6.73 32.53
N TRP A 826 6.05 6.01 31.55
CA TRP A 826 7.47 5.83 31.27
C TRP A 826 7.88 6.84 30.19
N HIS A 827 8.99 7.55 30.40
CA HIS A 827 9.48 8.54 29.45
C HIS A 827 10.97 8.82 29.62
N GLY A 828 11.58 9.46 28.62
CA GLY A 828 12.86 10.17 28.79
C GLY A 828 14.08 9.30 29.06
N SER A 829 14.21 8.15 28.40
CA SER A 829 15.49 7.43 28.29
C SER A 829 16.35 8.10 27.22
N SER A 830 17.44 8.77 27.61
CA SER A 830 18.33 9.52 26.70
C SER A 830 17.59 10.46 25.72
N PRO A 831 16.72 11.38 26.22
CA PRO A 831 15.84 12.18 25.36
C PRO A 831 16.60 13.09 24.40
N THR A 832 16.14 13.11 23.14
CA THR A 832 16.61 14.03 22.11
C THR A 832 15.73 15.28 21.98
N THR A 833 14.60 15.34 22.70
CA THR A 833 13.73 16.52 22.75
C THR A 833 14.25 17.58 23.73
N PRO A 834 13.88 18.86 23.55
CA PRO A 834 14.39 19.93 24.41
C PRO A 834 13.91 19.82 25.86
N LEU A 835 14.86 19.81 26.80
CA LEU A 835 14.58 19.85 28.23
C LEU A 835 14.10 21.26 28.68
N PRO A 836 13.21 21.36 29.69
CA PRO A 836 12.62 20.24 30.41
C PRO A 836 11.51 19.56 29.61
N ASN A 837 11.49 18.23 29.61
CA ASN A 837 10.35 17.46 29.10
C ASN A 837 9.24 17.56 30.14
N ALA A 838 8.10 18.15 29.78
CA ALA A 838 7.03 18.45 30.71
C ALA A 838 5.78 17.63 30.40
N ILE A 839 5.35 16.81 31.35
CA ILE A 839 4.10 16.04 31.28
C ILE A 839 3.11 16.67 32.26
N SER A 840 1.93 17.04 31.74
CA SER A 840 0.85 17.64 32.53
C SER A 840 -0.29 16.64 32.63
N ILE A 841 -0.75 16.35 33.85
CA ILE A 841 -1.81 15.36 34.11
C ILE A 841 -2.88 16.02 34.96
N ALA A 842 -4.10 16.13 34.42
CA ALA A 842 -5.23 16.75 35.11
C ALA A 842 -5.97 15.74 35.99
N ASP A 843 -6.25 14.55 35.45
CA ASP A 843 -6.91 13.49 36.20
C ASP A 843 -6.59 12.10 35.63
N ILE A 844 -6.67 11.09 36.51
CA ILE A 844 -6.66 9.67 36.14
C ILE A 844 -7.87 9.03 36.81
N SER A 845 -8.81 8.54 36.01
CA SER A 845 -10.05 7.92 36.47
C SER A 845 -10.08 6.46 36.05
N ILE A 846 -10.26 5.56 37.02
CA ILE A 846 -10.31 4.10 36.83
C ILE A 846 -11.72 3.64 37.18
N TYR A 847 -12.36 2.95 36.23
CA TYR A 847 -13.73 2.47 36.36
C TYR A 847 -13.78 0.96 36.19
N ASP A 848 -14.47 0.24 37.06
CA ASP A 848 -14.80 -1.16 36.88
C ASP A 848 -15.90 -1.28 35.82
N THR A 849 -15.49 -1.62 34.61
CA THR A 849 -16.38 -1.76 33.45
C THR A 849 -16.79 -3.20 33.22
N SER A 850 -16.50 -4.13 34.14
CA SER A 850 -16.76 -5.57 33.97
C SER A 850 -18.20 -5.89 33.57
N LYS A 851 -19.17 -5.09 34.02
CA LYS A 851 -20.61 -5.25 33.69
C LYS A 851 -21.06 -4.53 32.40
N LEU A 852 -20.18 -3.72 31.81
CA LEU A 852 -20.40 -2.92 30.60
C LEU A 852 -19.66 -3.49 29.39
N LEU A 853 -18.86 -4.55 29.59
CA LEU A 853 -18.15 -5.20 28.51
C LEU A 853 -19.12 -5.94 27.58
N ILE A 854 -18.83 -5.87 26.30
CA ILE A 854 -19.51 -6.64 25.26
C ILE A 854 -18.47 -7.43 24.47
N SER A 855 -18.88 -8.49 23.80
CA SER A 855 -18.02 -9.19 22.85
C SER A 855 -17.65 -8.26 21.69
N PRO A 856 -16.37 -8.20 21.28
CA PRO A 856 -15.96 -7.44 20.11
C PRO A 856 -16.77 -7.83 18.89
N ARG A 857 -17.17 -6.85 18.07
CA ARG A 857 -18.14 -7.06 17.00
C ARG A 857 -17.75 -6.35 15.70
N LEU A 858 -17.87 -7.06 14.58
CA LEU A 858 -17.80 -6.52 13.23
C LEU A 858 -19.18 -6.54 12.59
N ASP A 859 -19.61 -5.42 12.00
CA ASP A 859 -20.91 -5.30 11.34
C ASP A 859 -20.74 -5.03 9.84
N GLY A 860 -21.47 -5.81 9.05
CA GLY A 860 -21.42 -5.78 7.59
C GLY A 860 -22.77 -6.09 6.97
N LYS A 861 -22.77 -6.18 5.65
CA LYS A 861 -23.97 -6.49 4.87
C LYS A 861 -23.65 -7.51 3.79
N ILE A 862 -24.62 -8.37 3.50
CA ILE A 862 -24.58 -9.31 2.38
C ILE A 862 -25.82 -9.11 1.53
N GLU A 863 -25.66 -9.12 0.20
CA GLU A 863 -26.76 -8.95 -0.74
C GLU A 863 -27.08 -10.28 -1.40
N VAL A 864 -28.35 -10.65 -1.38
CA VAL A 864 -28.86 -11.90 -1.94
C VAL A 864 -29.84 -11.57 -3.06
N ALA A 865 -29.59 -12.11 -4.26
CA ALA A 865 -30.37 -11.78 -5.46
C ALA A 865 -31.79 -12.37 -5.47
N SER A 866 -31.99 -13.54 -4.84
CA SER A 866 -33.26 -14.27 -4.80
C SER A 866 -33.54 -14.82 -3.41
N GLY A 867 -34.79 -14.86 -2.99
CA GLY A 867 -35.13 -15.51 -1.70
C GLY A 867 -35.08 -17.04 -1.82
N GLY A 868 -34.61 -17.72 -0.78
CA GLY A 868 -34.40 -19.17 -0.77
C GLY A 868 -33.81 -19.70 0.53
N GLU A 869 -33.54 -21.01 0.55
CA GLU A 869 -32.82 -21.69 1.64
C GLU A 869 -31.34 -21.76 1.28
N TYR A 870 -30.50 -21.15 2.12
CA TYR A 870 -29.06 -21.04 1.91
C TYR A 870 -28.30 -21.83 2.98
N LEU A 871 -27.28 -22.57 2.57
CA LEU A 871 -26.26 -23.12 3.46
C LEU A 871 -25.26 -22.01 3.81
N LEU A 872 -25.03 -21.82 5.11
CA LEU A 872 -24.02 -20.89 5.62
C LEU A 872 -22.72 -21.65 5.90
N ASN A 873 -21.62 -21.17 5.36
CA ASN A 873 -20.27 -21.65 5.68
C ASN A 873 -19.38 -20.48 6.08
N VAL A 874 -18.50 -20.69 7.07
CA VAL A 874 -17.58 -19.64 7.56
C VAL A 874 -16.16 -20.18 7.56
N ARG A 875 -15.25 -19.50 6.86
CA ARG A 875 -13.82 -19.81 6.90
C ARG A 875 -13.16 -19.02 8.03
N THR A 876 -12.68 -19.72 9.05
CA THR A 876 -12.06 -19.13 10.24
C THR A 876 -10.83 -19.93 10.67
N LEU A 877 -9.91 -19.27 11.37
CA LEU A 877 -8.72 -19.89 11.96
C LEU A 877 -9.15 -20.86 13.06
N SER A 878 -8.74 -22.11 12.93
CA SER A 878 -8.70 -23.10 13.99
C SER A 878 -7.30 -23.08 14.62
N SER A 879 -7.17 -22.91 15.93
CA SER A 879 -5.86 -22.86 16.61
C SER A 879 -5.90 -23.36 18.05
N PRO A 880 -4.76 -23.72 18.67
CA PRO A 880 -4.70 -24.05 20.10
C PRO A 880 -5.16 -22.93 21.03
N GLN A 881 -5.03 -21.68 20.57
CA GLN A 881 -5.47 -20.47 21.26
C GLN A 881 -6.89 -20.05 20.86
N GLY A 882 -7.55 -20.83 20.01
CA GLY A 882 -8.91 -20.62 19.57
C GLY A 882 -9.93 -20.75 20.70
N GLY A 883 -11.15 -20.30 20.43
CA GLY A 883 -12.23 -20.25 21.40
C GLY A 883 -13.59 -20.28 20.71
N ASN A 884 -14.39 -19.23 20.88
CA ASN A 884 -15.76 -19.18 20.38
C ASN A 884 -15.99 -17.92 19.56
N LEU A 885 -16.49 -18.13 18.34
CA LEU A 885 -16.91 -17.10 17.41
C LEU A 885 -18.42 -17.19 17.20
N THR A 886 -19.11 -16.05 17.10
CA THR A 886 -20.55 -16.02 16.84
C THR A 886 -20.84 -15.20 15.59
N VAL A 887 -21.60 -15.76 14.65
CA VAL A 887 -22.08 -15.05 13.45
C VAL A 887 -23.58 -14.84 13.57
N VAL A 888 -24.04 -13.61 13.30
CA VAL A 888 -25.45 -13.23 13.35
C VAL A 888 -25.86 -12.69 11.99
N ILE A 889 -26.90 -13.26 11.37
CA ILE A 889 -27.47 -12.77 10.11
C ILE A 889 -28.97 -12.55 10.32
N ASP A 890 -29.44 -11.31 10.16
CA ASP A 890 -30.83 -10.91 10.41
C ASP A 890 -31.38 -11.38 11.78
N GLY A 891 -30.52 -11.41 12.80
CA GLY A 891 -30.86 -11.87 14.15
C GLY A 891 -30.77 -13.39 14.36
N THR A 892 -30.60 -14.19 13.31
CA THR A 892 -30.29 -15.62 13.41
C THR A 892 -28.85 -15.79 13.84
N THR A 893 -28.59 -16.56 14.90
CA THR A 893 -27.27 -16.68 15.51
C THR A 893 -26.69 -18.07 15.31
N VAL A 894 -25.43 -18.14 14.85
CA VAL A 894 -24.63 -19.36 14.77
C VAL A 894 -23.38 -19.21 15.63
N ARG A 895 -23.02 -20.26 16.36
CA ARG A 895 -21.80 -20.33 17.18
C ARG A 895 -20.82 -21.32 16.57
N LEU A 896 -19.54 -20.96 16.59
CA LEU A 896 -18.43 -21.68 16.02
C LEU A 896 -17.36 -21.89 17.11
N GLU A 897 -16.93 -23.13 17.27
CA GLU A 897 -15.81 -23.49 18.15
C GLU A 897 -14.53 -23.55 17.30
N THR A 898 -13.57 -22.69 17.60
CA THR A 898 -12.34 -22.50 16.79
C THR A 898 -11.09 -23.02 17.48
N LYS A 899 -11.25 -23.69 18.62
CA LYS A 899 -10.14 -24.33 19.32
C LYS A 899 -9.76 -25.63 18.62
N GLY A 900 -8.53 -25.72 18.12
CA GLY A 900 -8.00 -26.87 17.38
C GLY A 900 -6.62 -27.32 17.88
N LYS A 901 -6.13 -28.47 17.36
CA LYS A 901 -4.80 -29.00 17.69
C LYS A 901 -3.67 -28.28 16.96
N GLY A 902 -3.88 -27.94 15.69
CA GLY A 902 -2.94 -27.18 14.84
C GLY A 902 -3.48 -25.78 14.53
N THR A 903 -2.70 -24.99 13.80
CA THR A 903 -3.06 -23.63 13.38
C THR A 903 -3.37 -23.62 11.88
N VAL A 904 -4.66 -23.67 11.52
CA VAL A 904 -5.10 -23.84 10.12
C VAL A 904 -6.38 -23.04 9.84
N MET A 905 -6.51 -22.49 8.63
CA MET A 905 -7.77 -21.92 8.16
C MET A 905 -8.71 -23.06 7.76
N LYS A 906 -9.88 -23.16 8.41
CA LYS A 906 -10.85 -24.22 8.14
C LYS A 906 -12.22 -23.62 7.79
N TRP A 907 -12.92 -24.29 6.89
CA TRP A 907 -14.33 -24.04 6.62
C TRP A 907 -15.22 -24.75 7.66
N PHE A 908 -16.12 -23.98 8.27
CA PHE A 908 -17.11 -24.49 9.20
C PHE A 908 -18.48 -24.43 8.56
N ASN A 909 -19.16 -25.59 8.52
CA ASN A 909 -20.55 -25.66 8.14
C ASN A 909 -21.44 -25.19 9.30
N CYS A 910 -22.22 -24.13 9.04
CA CYS A 910 -23.05 -23.45 10.03
C CYS A 910 -24.52 -23.86 9.97
N GLY A 911 -24.89 -24.82 9.10
CA GLY A 911 -26.27 -25.20 8.83
C GLY A 911 -26.99 -24.30 7.81
N THR A 912 -28.29 -24.49 7.67
CA THR A 912 -29.12 -23.79 6.67
C THR A 912 -29.91 -22.63 7.28
N MET A 913 -30.22 -21.64 6.45
CA MET A 913 -31.04 -20.50 6.82
C MET A 913 -31.89 -20.00 5.65
N ASN A 914 -33.07 -19.45 5.94
CA ASN A 914 -33.96 -18.88 4.92
C ASN A 914 -33.74 -17.37 4.82
N LEU A 915 -33.45 -16.88 3.62
CA LEU A 915 -33.22 -15.45 3.33
C LEU A 915 -34.20 -14.97 2.25
N SER A 916 -34.64 -13.71 2.37
CA SER A 916 -35.39 -13.03 1.31
C SER A 916 -34.45 -12.45 0.25
N ALA A 917 -34.96 -12.02 -0.91
CA ALA A 917 -34.15 -11.21 -1.82
C ALA A 917 -33.89 -9.82 -1.21
N GLY A 918 -32.65 -9.35 -1.27
CA GLY A 918 -32.27 -8.02 -0.80
C GLY A 918 -30.99 -8.01 0.05
N THR A 919 -30.78 -6.90 0.75
CA THR A 919 -29.62 -6.71 1.65
C THR A 919 -29.96 -7.18 3.06
N HIS A 920 -29.07 -7.99 3.62
CA HIS A 920 -29.15 -8.55 4.97
C HIS A 920 -28.02 -8.03 5.86
N GLU A 921 -28.30 -7.83 7.14
CA GLU A 921 -27.31 -7.37 8.11
C GLU A 921 -26.55 -8.59 8.67
N VAL A 922 -25.21 -8.49 8.72
CA VAL A 922 -24.32 -9.54 9.20
C VAL A 922 -23.47 -8.99 10.35
N SER A 923 -23.33 -9.76 11.42
CA SER A 923 -22.45 -9.42 12.54
C SER A 923 -21.58 -10.59 12.93
N VAL A 924 -20.30 -10.33 13.17
CA VAL A 924 -19.33 -11.33 13.66
C VAL A 924 -18.88 -10.88 15.05
N LEU A 925 -19.05 -11.74 16.06
CA LEU A 925 -18.72 -11.46 17.45
C LEU A 925 -17.66 -12.43 17.95
N ASN A 926 -16.59 -11.91 18.58
CA ASN A 926 -15.62 -12.73 19.27
C ASN A 926 -16.05 -12.95 20.72
N THR A 927 -16.43 -14.17 21.07
CA THR A 927 -16.96 -14.49 22.40
C THR A 927 -15.93 -15.12 23.33
N ASP A 928 -14.90 -15.77 22.80
CA ASP A 928 -13.80 -16.37 23.57
C ASP A 928 -12.59 -16.66 22.67
N GLY A 929 -11.37 -16.61 23.23
CA GLY A 929 -10.13 -17.00 22.53
C GLY A 929 -9.67 -16.10 21.37
N LEU A 930 -8.61 -16.54 20.69
CA LEU A 930 -8.08 -15.97 19.45
C LEU A 930 -8.91 -16.47 18.26
N ASN A 931 -9.54 -15.53 17.55
CA ASN A 931 -10.33 -15.84 16.36
C ASN A 931 -9.88 -15.00 15.18
N ALA A 932 -9.85 -15.60 13.99
CA ALA A 932 -9.61 -14.91 12.74
C ALA A 932 -10.61 -15.38 11.69
N VAL A 933 -11.31 -14.47 11.02
CA VAL A 933 -12.34 -14.79 10.03
C VAL A 933 -11.91 -14.25 8.68
N ASN A 934 -11.92 -15.13 7.68
CA ASN A 934 -11.62 -14.80 6.30
C ASN A 934 -12.89 -14.52 5.51
N LEU A 935 -13.81 -15.49 5.47
CA LEU A 935 -14.96 -15.46 4.57
C LEU A 935 -16.22 -16.03 5.20
N ILE A 936 -17.34 -15.45 4.80
CA ILE A 936 -18.70 -15.94 5.02
C ILE A 936 -19.26 -16.27 3.64
N SER A 937 -19.69 -17.52 3.42
CA SER A 937 -20.23 -18.02 2.16
C SER A 937 -21.69 -18.44 2.37
N LEU A 938 -22.56 -17.97 1.48
CA LEU A 938 -23.96 -18.38 1.36
C LEU A 938 -24.17 -19.02 -0.01
N ILE A 939 -24.63 -20.26 -0.04
CA ILE A 939 -24.96 -20.97 -1.27
C ILE A 939 -26.35 -21.60 -1.17
N ASP A 940 -27.12 -21.59 -2.26
CA ASP A 940 -28.41 -22.27 -2.28
C ASP A 940 -28.24 -23.76 -1.94
N VAL A 941 -29.08 -24.31 -1.07
CA VAL A 941 -28.94 -25.70 -0.60
C VAL A 941 -29.07 -26.70 -1.74
N GLY A 942 -29.93 -26.43 -2.73
CA GLY A 942 -30.08 -27.29 -3.91
C GLY A 942 -28.82 -27.29 -4.78
N GLU A 943 -28.25 -26.11 -4.99
CA GLU A 943 -26.98 -25.94 -5.73
C GLU A 943 -25.80 -26.57 -4.98
N TYR A 944 -25.69 -26.39 -3.67
CA TYR A 944 -24.65 -27.01 -2.86
C TYR A 944 -24.67 -28.53 -2.96
N ASN A 945 -25.85 -29.15 -2.79
CA ASN A 945 -25.98 -30.60 -2.82
C ASN A 945 -25.62 -31.18 -4.19
N SER A 946 -26.02 -30.50 -5.28
CA SER A 946 -25.70 -30.97 -6.63
C SER A 946 -24.20 -30.87 -6.95
N LEU A 947 -23.54 -29.79 -6.51
CA LEU A 947 -22.10 -29.61 -6.66
C LEU A 947 -21.32 -30.62 -5.81
N LEU A 948 -21.72 -30.81 -4.55
CA LEU A 948 -21.08 -31.79 -3.66
C LEU A 948 -21.18 -33.21 -4.22
N GLU A 949 -22.36 -33.61 -4.71
CA GLU A 949 -22.55 -34.92 -5.33
C GLU A 949 -21.68 -35.08 -6.58
N ARG A 950 -21.61 -34.06 -7.45
CA ARG A 950 -20.73 -34.06 -8.62
C ARG A 950 -19.26 -34.27 -8.21
N TYR A 951 -18.72 -33.45 -7.31
CA TYR A 951 -17.31 -33.52 -6.96
C TYR A 951 -16.95 -34.84 -6.26
N ASN A 952 -17.77 -35.27 -5.29
CA ASN A 952 -17.55 -36.54 -4.60
C ASN A 952 -17.65 -37.76 -5.53
N SER A 953 -18.50 -37.71 -6.56
CA SER A 953 -18.62 -38.82 -7.53
C SER A 953 -17.35 -39.06 -8.35
N GLN A 954 -16.54 -38.03 -8.57
CA GLN A 954 -15.27 -38.12 -9.30
C GLN A 954 -14.07 -38.37 -8.36
N LEU A 955 -14.23 -38.15 -7.06
CA LEU A 955 -13.13 -38.16 -6.09
C LEU A 955 -12.48 -39.55 -5.97
N SER A 956 -13.26 -40.61 -6.12
CA SER A 956 -12.81 -42.00 -6.05
C SER A 956 -11.98 -42.45 -7.26
N GLU A 957 -12.00 -41.69 -8.36
CA GLU A 957 -11.18 -41.94 -9.56
C GLU A 957 -9.84 -41.17 -9.52
N LYS A 958 -9.69 -40.26 -8.55
CA LYS A 958 -8.51 -39.41 -8.38
C LYS A 958 -7.53 -40.03 -7.36
N ALA A 959 -6.27 -39.64 -7.50
CA ALA A 959 -5.21 -39.94 -6.55
C ALA A 959 -5.22 -38.87 -5.45
N LEU A 960 -5.54 -39.28 -4.22
CA LEU A 960 -5.67 -38.39 -3.07
C LEU A 960 -4.38 -38.47 -2.25
N VAL A 961 -3.78 -37.33 -1.96
CA VAL A 961 -2.54 -37.22 -1.19
C VAL A 961 -2.78 -36.29 0.00
N TYR A 962 -2.29 -36.66 1.18
CA TYR A 962 -2.30 -35.85 2.39
C TYR A 962 -0.84 -35.67 2.82
N VAL A 963 -0.40 -34.42 2.93
CA VAL A 963 0.92 -34.07 3.47
C VAL A 963 0.76 -33.84 4.96
N LEU A 964 1.37 -34.69 5.77
CA LEU A 964 1.18 -34.67 7.22
C LEU A 964 2.37 -34.04 7.94
N ASP A 965 3.58 -34.27 7.44
CA ASP A 965 4.84 -33.62 7.84
C ASP A 965 5.72 -33.50 6.60
N ASN A 966 6.28 -32.32 6.33
CA ASN A 966 7.01 -32.02 5.12
C ASN A 966 8.54 -32.17 5.24
N GLY A 967 9.02 -32.71 6.38
CA GLY A 967 10.45 -32.82 6.64
C GLY A 967 11.15 -31.48 6.88
N VAL A 968 10.46 -30.33 6.69
CA VAL A 968 10.90 -28.99 7.11
C VAL A 968 10.53 -28.82 8.57
N ARG A 969 11.11 -29.66 9.43
CA ARG A 969 11.11 -29.32 10.85
C ARG A 969 12.10 -28.20 11.07
N THR A 970 11.50 -27.03 11.19
CA THR A 970 12.04 -25.88 11.90
C THR A 970 12.68 -26.34 13.21
N GLY A 971 13.89 -25.86 13.49
CA GLY A 971 14.80 -26.49 14.46
C GLY A 971 14.16 -26.85 15.81
N ALA A 972 14.56 -28.01 16.33
CA ALA A 972 14.47 -28.43 17.74
C ALA A 972 13.20 -28.02 18.50
N THR A 973 12.02 -28.47 18.07
CA THR A 973 10.90 -28.59 19.01
C THR A 973 11.22 -29.73 19.98
N GLU A 974 11.35 -29.41 21.28
CA GLU A 974 11.39 -30.45 22.32
C GLU A 974 10.11 -31.29 22.18
N LEU A 975 10.27 -32.58 21.90
CA LEU A 975 9.13 -33.47 21.80
C LEU A 975 8.40 -33.51 23.15
N VAL A 976 7.09 -33.37 23.11
CA VAL A 976 6.27 -33.34 24.31
C VAL A 976 5.98 -34.78 24.75
N MET A 977 6.17 -35.07 26.03
CA MET A 977 5.79 -36.36 26.61
C MET A 977 4.29 -36.61 26.42
N ASN A 978 3.93 -37.77 25.90
CA ASN A 978 2.56 -38.22 25.78
C ASN A 978 1.98 -38.47 27.17
N ASN A 979 1.00 -37.65 27.53
CA ASN A 979 0.22 -37.75 28.77
C ASN A 979 -1.24 -38.15 28.52
N ASP A 980 -1.56 -38.56 27.29
CA ASP A 980 -2.91 -38.89 26.85
C ASP A 980 -2.99 -40.34 26.36
N THR A 981 -3.71 -41.18 27.11
CA THR A 981 -3.90 -42.59 26.78
C THR A 981 -4.68 -42.82 25.48
N SER A 982 -5.40 -41.81 24.98
CA SER A 982 -6.10 -41.90 23.69
C SER A 982 -5.17 -41.76 22.49
N LYS A 983 -3.90 -41.38 22.70
CA LYS A 983 -2.88 -41.22 21.66
C LYS A 983 -1.88 -42.36 21.61
N GLY A 984 -1.97 -43.29 22.56
CA GLY A 984 -1.04 -44.39 22.75
C GLY A 984 -0.45 -44.43 24.16
N PRO A 985 0.69 -45.09 24.38
CA PRO A 985 1.26 -45.32 25.70
C PRO A 985 1.74 -44.02 26.35
N LEU A 986 1.51 -43.92 27.66
CA LEU A 986 2.09 -42.85 28.48
C LEU A 986 3.60 -43.07 28.61
N GLY A 987 4.35 -41.97 28.68
CA GLY A 987 5.80 -42.04 28.89
C GLY A 987 6.67 -42.09 27.64
N GLN A 988 6.05 -42.13 26.45
CA GLN A 988 6.70 -41.92 25.16
C GLN A 988 6.55 -40.46 24.72
N TYR A 989 7.37 -40.02 23.77
CA TYR A 989 7.39 -38.67 23.24
C TYR A 989 6.50 -38.57 21.99
N LEU A 990 5.68 -37.52 21.88
CA LEU A 990 4.89 -37.23 20.69
C LEU A 990 5.83 -36.74 19.59
N ALA A 991 6.21 -37.64 18.69
CA ALA A 991 6.88 -37.28 17.45
C ALA A 991 5.92 -36.48 16.56
N MET A 992 4.63 -36.85 16.52
CA MET A 992 3.60 -36.17 15.74
C MET A 992 2.20 -36.47 16.29
N ASP A 993 1.29 -35.50 16.22
CA ASP A 993 -0.14 -35.65 16.56
C ASP A 993 -0.97 -34.75 15.64
N THR A 994 -1.65 -35.35 14.67
CA THR A 994 -2.45 -34.63 13.68
C THR A 994 -3.80 -35.29 13.46
N GLU A 995 -4.76 -34.52 12.95
CA GLU A 995 -6.08 -34.99 12.54
C GLU A 995 -6.25 -34.74 11.05
N ILE A 996 -6.76 -35.74 10.33
CA ILE A 996 -7.13 -35.60 8.91
C ILE A 996 -8.60 -35.94 8.70
N GLU A 997 -9.18 -35.36 7.64
CA GLU A 997 -10.52 -35.70 7.19
C GLU A 997 -10.44 -36.53 5.91
N VAL A 998 -10.95 -37.76 5.99
CA VAL A 998 -11.01 -38.71 4.87
C VAL A 998 -12.36 -38.58 4.18
N PHE A 999 -12.34 -38.37 2.86
CA PHE A 999 -13.55 -38.11 2.07
C PHE A 999 -14.00 -39.29 1.21
N VAL A 1000 -13.14 -40.31 1.04
CA VAL A 1000 -13.44 -41.55 0.32
C VAL A 1000 -13.00 -42.72 1.18
N ASP A 1001 -13.89 -43.69 1.38
CA ASP A 1001 -13.57 -44.93 2.08
C ASP A 1001 -12.60 -45.79 1.23
N GLY A 1002 -11.57 -46.35 1.86
CA GLY A 1002 -10.61 -47.13 1.09
C GLY A 1002 -9.31 -47.44 1.79
N TYR A 1003 -8.42 -48.09 1.04
CA TYR A 1003 -7.06 -48.35 1.47
C TYR A 1003 -6.18 -47.14 1.16
N TYR A 1004 -5.50 -46.65 2.19
CA TYR A 1004 -4.50 -45.60 2.13
C TYR A 1004 -3.15 -46.15 2.56
N ARG A 1005 -2.08 -45.54 2.06
CA ARG A 1005 -0.72 -45.92 2.35
C ARG A 1005 0.04 -44.75 2.95
N PHE A 1006 0.56 -44.94 4.15
CA PHE A 1006 1.54 -44.07 4.76
C PHE A 1006 2.89 -44.29 4.10
N TYR A 1007 3.57 -43.20 3.76
CA TYR A 1007 5.01 -43.16 3.58
C TYR A 1007 5.60 -42.42 4.76
N VAL A 1008 6.57 -43.04 5.42
CA VAL A 1008 7.23 -42.46 6.60
C VAL A 1008 8.72 -42.57 6.40
N GLN A 1009 9.39 -41.42 6.33
CA GLN A 1009 10.82 -41.32 6.47
C GLN A 1009 11.16 -40.97 7.91
N SER A 1010 11.94 -41.79 8.59
CA SER A 1010 12.33 -41.54 9.98
C SER A 1010 13.75 -42.02 10.22
N ASN A 1011 14.59 -41.15 10.77
CA ASN A 1011 15.96 -41.53 11.15
C ASN A 1011 16.01 -42.30 12.48
N SER A 1012 14.84 -42.61 13.06
CA SER A 1012 14.69 -43.18 14.39
C SER A 1012 13.50 -44.14 14.50
N ASN A 1013 13.47 -44.96 15.56
CA ASN A 1013 12.36 -45.87 15.81
C ASN A 1013 11.12 -45.10 16.31
N VAL A 1014 10.02 -45.20 15.58
CA VAL A 1014 8.74 -44.56 15.91
C VAL A 1014 7.59 -45.55 15.74
N SER A 1015 6.52 -45.44 16.53
CA SER A 1015 5.31 -46.25 16.37
C SER A 1015 4.16 -45.41 15.83
N LEU A 1016 3.44 -45.92 14.83
CA LEU A 1016 2.24 -45.31 14.25
C LEU A 1016 0.99 -45.78 15.01
N TRP A 1017 0.20 -44.82 15.46
CA TRP A 1017 -1.08 -45.01 16.14
C TRP A 1017 -2.19 -44.32 15.35
N LEU A 1018 -3.27 -45.04 15.08
CA LEU A 1018 -4.48 -44.53 14.44
C LEU A 1018 -5.65 -44.66 15.40
N ASP A 1019 -6.34 -43.54 15.65
CA ASP A 1019 -7.51 -43.46 16.54
C ASP A 1019 -7.26 -44.12 17.92
N GLY A 1020 -6.03 -43.96 18.43
CA GLY A 1020 -5.58 -44.49 19.72
C GLY A 1020 -5.21 -45.97 19.74
N SER A 1021 -5.17 -46.64 18.59
CA SER A 1021 -4.73 -48.03 18.45
C SER A 1021 -3.40 -48.12 17.70
N GLU A 1022 -2.47 -48.95 18.18
CA GLU A 1022 -1.19 -49.18 17.49
C GLU A 1022 -1.43 -49.90 16.16
N VAL A 1023 -0.85 -49.35 15.09
CA VAL A 1023 -0.90 -49.94 13.75
C VAL A 1023 0.39 -50.70 13.47
N GLU A 1024 1.53 -50.02 13.60
CA GLU A 1024 2.84 -50.60 13.27
C GLU A 1024 3.99 -49.89 13.99
N SER A 1025 5.03 -50.64 14.34
CA SER A 1025 6.30 -50.14 14.86
C SER A 1025 7.33 -50.03 13.73
N LEU A 1026 7.88 -48.83 13.51
CA LEU A 1026 8.72 -48.47 12.37
C LEU A 1026 10.20 -48.40 12.79
N ASN A 1027 11.05 -49.28 12.24
CA ASN A 1027 12.45 -49.48 12.67
C ASN A 1027 13.53 -49.29 11.57
N ALA A 1028 13.15 -48.90 10.37
CA ALA A 1028 13.98 -48.54 9.21
C ALA A 1028 13.89 -47.05 8.82
N PRO A 1029 14.83 -46.53 8.00
CA PRO A 1029 14.81 -45.14 7.53
C PRO A 1029 13.58 -44.75 6.70
N THR A 1030 12.94 -45.72 6.03
CA THR A 1030 11.79 -45.53 5.14
C THR A 1030 10.83 -46.70 5.29
N HIS A 1031 9.53 -46.42 5.47
CA HIS A 1031 8.48 -47.43 5.58
C HIS A 1031 7.24 -47.08 4.76
N TYR A 1032 6.51 -48.13 4.40
CA TYR A 1032 5.17 -48.03 3.84
C TYR A 1032 4.19 -48.85 4.67
N VAL A 1033 3.14 -48.21 5.19
CA VAL A 1033 2.10 -48.88 5.99
C VAL A 1033 0.76 -48.70 5.29
N THR A 1034 0.06 -49.78 4.98
CA THR A 1034 -1.28 -49.71 4.35
C THR A 1034 -2.36 -49.90 5.40
N VAL A 1035 -3.32 -48.98 5.45
CA VAL A 1035 -4.44 -48.98 6.38
C VAL A 1035 -5.75 -48.76 5.63
N TYR A 1036 -6.85 -49.26 6.18
CA TYR A 1036 -8.19 -48.94 5.68
C TYR A 1036 -8.75 -47.80 6.52
N LEU A 1037 -9.21 -46.73 5.88
CA LEU A 1037 -9.83 -45.57 6.52
C LEU A 1037 -11.27 -45.41 6.00
N GLU A 1038 -12.18 -45.10 6.92
CA GLU A 1038 -13.57 -44.79 6.60
C GLU A 1038 -13.71 -43.28 6.34
N VAL A 1039 -14.84 -42.86 5.77
CA VAL A 1039 -15.12 -41.42 5.62
C VAL A 1039 -15.31 -40.80 7.00
N GLY A 1040 -14.54 -39.75 7.30
CA GLY A 1040 -14.61 -39.04 8.57
C GLY A 1040 -13.25 -38.53 9.06
N ALA A 1041 -13.26 -37.97 10.26
CA ALA A 1041 -12.05 -37.50 10.93
C ALA A 1041 -11.29 -38.68 11.56
N HIS A 1042 -9.98 -38.74 11.32
CA HIS A 1042 -9.08 -39.75 11.88
C HIS A 1042 -7.89 -39.08 12.57
N ASN A 1043 -7.55 -39.57 13.76
CA ASN A 1043 -6.40 -39.09 14.52
C ASN A 1043 -5.17 -39.95 14.24
N ILE A 1044 -4.08 -39.29 13.84
CA ILE A 1044 -2.81 -39.91 13.49
C ILE A 1044 -1.77 -39.47 14.51
N THR A 1045 -1.14 -40.42 15.19
CA THR A 1045 -0.10 -40.13 16.17
C THR A 1045 1.14 -40.96 15.89
N PHE A 1046 2.30 -40.31 15.89
CA PHE A 1046 3.60 -40.99 15.94
C PHE A 1046 4.22 -40.79 17.32
N LEU A 1047 4.63 -41.90 17.93
CA LEU A 1047 5.29 -41.90 19.23
C LEU A 1047 6.74 -42.38 19.11
N ALA A 1048 7.63 -41.72 19.85
CA ALA A 1048 9.05 -42.02 19.93
C ALA A 1048 9.46 -42.38 21.36
N GLU A 1049 10.45 -43.25 21.52
CA GLU A 1049 10.97 -43.64 22.84
C GLU A 1049 12.00 -42.65 23.42
N ASP A 1050 12.64 -41.85 22.57
CA ASP A 1050 13.68 -40.88 22.93
C ASP A 1050 13.31 -39.47 22.41
N PRO A 1051 13.50 -38.40 23.19
CA PRO A 1051 13.19 -37.03 22.74
C PRO A 1051 14.04 -36.55 21.56
N SER A 1052 15.14 -37.23 21.22
CA SER A 1052 16.00 -36.95 20.08
C SER A 1052 15.54 -37.57 18.76
N ASN A 1053 14.48 -38.38 18.80
CA ASN A 1053 13.94 -39.12 17.66
C ASN A 1053 12.84 -38.32 16.94
N SER A 1054 13.12 -37.75 15.76
CA SER A 1054 12.11 -37.09 14.94
C SER A 1054 11.52 -38.01 13.87
N SER A 1055 10.22 -37.84 13.56
CA SER A 1055 9.70 -38.18 12.25
C SER A 1055 10.32 -37.22 11.23
N GLY A 1056 10.76 -37.74 10.09
CA GLY A 1056 11.08 -36.95 8.91
C GLY A 1056 9.80 -36.69 8.11
N GLU A 1057 9.87 -36.87 6.80
CA GLU A 1057 8.70 -36.71 5.91
C GLU A 1057 7.63 -37.77 6.17
N VAL A 1058 6.36 -37.34 6.27
CA VAL A 1058 5.20 -38.22 6.42
C VAL A 1058 4.11 -37.84 5.42
N LEU A 1059 3.80 -38.79 4.52
CA LEU A 1059 2.72 -38.67 3.54
C LEU A 1059 1.70 -39.78 3.72
N LEU A 1060 0.45 -39.51 3.35
CA LEU A 1060 -0.59 -40.52 3.24
C LEU A 1060 -1.25 -40.39 1.88
N PHE A 1061 -1.35 -41.47 1.12
CA PHE A 1061 -1.94 -41.44 -0.22
C PHE A 1061 -2.90 -42.59 -0.48
N SER A 1062 -3.94 -42.34 -1.28
CA SER A 1062 -4.93 -43.37 -1.65
C SER A 1062 -4.31 -44.42 -2.57
N ALA A 1063 -4.90 -45.61 -2.62
CA ALA A 1063 -4.42 -46.70 -3.49
C ALA A 1063 -4.30 -46.30 -4.98
N ASN A 1064 -5.11 -45.34 -5.45
CA ASN A 1064 -5.03 -44.82 -6.82
C ASN A 1064 -3.75 -44.01 -7.09
N ALA A 1065 -3.11 -43.48 -6.05
CA ALA A 1065 -1.80 -42.83 -6.13
C ALA A 1065 -0.63 -43.85 -6.21
N GLY A 1066 -0.93 -45.13 -6.41
CA GLY A 1066 0.07 -46.17 -6.59
C GLY A 1066 0.63 -46.73 -5.28
N ASP A 1067 1.73 -47.48 -5.40
CA ASP A 1067 2.25 -48.32 -4.33
C ASP A 1067 3.49 -47.75 -3.62
N THR A 1068 4.18 -46.75 -4.17
CA THR A 1068 5.46 -46.26 -3.62
C THR A 1068 5.61 -44.75 -3.80
N ILE A 1069 6.60 -44.14 -3.14
CA ILE A 1069 6.94 -42.73 -3.44
C ILE A 1069 7.55 -42.61 -4.84
N ALA A 1070 8.11 -43.69 -5.40
CA ALA A 1070 8.57 -43.70 -6.77
C ALA A 1070 7.39 -43.64 -7.75
N SER A 1071 6.22 -44.22 -7.43
CA SER A 1071 5.03 -43.95 -8.22
C SER A 1071 4.66 -42.47 -8.11
N LEU A 1072 4.76 -41.89 -6.90
CA LEU A 1072 4.62 -40.44 -6.70
C LEU A 1072 5.61 -39.57 -7.51
N ASN A 1073 6.86 -40.01 -7.66
CA ASN A 1073 7.89 -39.33 -8.46
C ASN A 1073 7.75 -39.59 -9.97
N GLU A 1074 7.27 -40.77 -10.39
CA GLU A 1074 6.96 -41.10 -11.78
C GLU A 1074 5.73 -40.32 -12.30
N PHE A 1075 4.90 -39.78 -11.39
CA PHE A 1075 3.77 -38.88 -11.69
C PHE A 1075 4.18 -37.47 -12.15
N GLY A 1076 5.49 -37.23 -12.37
CA GLY A 1076 6.04 -36.07 -13.09
C GLY A 1076 6.77 -36.46 -14.38
N SER A 1077 6.72 -37.73 -14.79
CA SER A 1077 7.35 -38.15 -16.06
C SER A 1077 6.57 -37.57 -17.24
N THR A 1078 7.23 -36.69 -17.97
CA THR A 1078 6.66 -35.86 -19.04
C THR A 1078 5.80 -36.68 -20.02
N LEU A 1079 4.48 -36.43 -20.04
CA LEU A 1079 3.58 -36.90 -21.09
C LEU A 1079 3.99 -36.38 -22.48
N GLY A 1080 4.96 -35.47 -22.59
CA GLY A 1080 5.71 -35.20 -23.81
C GLY A 1080 6.65 -34.00 -23.64
N GLY A 1081 7.18 -33.46 -24.73
CA GLY A 1081 8.28 -32.49 -24.66
C GLY A 1081 8.07 -31.27 -25.53
N ILE A 1082 8.69 -30.17 -25.13
CA ILE A 1082 8.78 -28.97 -25.98
C ILE A 1082 9.88 -29.23 -27.01
N SER A 1083 9.47 -29.31 -28.27
CA SER A 1083 10.34 -29.61 -29.41
C SER A 1083 10.98 -28.36 -30.01
N SER A 1084 10.30 -27.22 -29.96
CA SER A 1084 10.87 -25.92 -30.33
C SER A 1084 10.13 -24.76 -29.67
N MET A 1085 10.86 -23.68 -29.42
CA MET A 1085 10.35 -22.41 -28.90
C MET A 1085 10.97 -21.28 -29.73
N GLU A 1086 10.15 -20.41 -30.30
CA GLU A 1086 10.59 -19.21 -31.00
C GLU A 1086 9.91 -17.98 -30.38
N LYS A 1087 10.71 -17.01 -29.95
CA LYS A 1087 10.21 -15.74 -29.42
C LYS A 1087 9.93 -14.79 -30.59
N GLU A 1088 8.66 -14.48 -30.85
CA GLU A 1088 8.26 -13.59 -31.95
C GLU A 1088 8.38 -12.11 -31.57
N SER A 1089 8.13 -11.78 -30.30
CA SER A 1089 8.18 -10.42 -29.76
C SER A 1089 8.56 -10.45 -28.27
N ALA A 1090 8.56 -9.29 -27.59
CA ALA A 1090 8.76 -9.25 -26.14
C ALA A 1090 7.72 -10.08 -25.34
N SER A 1091 6.57 -10.36 -25.94
CA SER A 1091 5.34 -10.82 -25.29
C SER A 1091 4.55 -11.84 -26.15
N SER A 1092 5.22 -12.47 -27.11
CA SER A 1092 4.64 -13.49 -28.00
C SER A 1092 5.65 -14.61 -28.26
N TYR A 1093 5.18 -15.86 -28.22
CA TYR A 1093 5.98 -17.06 -28.46
C TYR A 1093 5.22 -18.03 -29.38
N ASP A 1094 5.94 -18.63 -30.31
CA ASP A 1094 5.49 -19.82 -31.05
C ASP A 1094 6.14 -21.06 -30.43
N LEU A 1095 5.32 -22.00 -29.99
CA LEU A 1095 5.74 -23.22 -29.30
C LEU A 1095 5.31 -24.43 -30.11
N ARG A 1096 6.21 -25.39 -30.26
CA ARG A 1096 5.88 -26.73 -30.76
C ARG A 1096 6.18 -27.75 -29.70
N LEU A 1097 5.17 -28.48 -29.29
CA LEU A 1097 5.30 -29.50 -28.26
C LEU A 1097 4.63 -30.80 -28.67
N SER A 1098 4.98 -31.88 -27.98
CA SER A 1098 4.27 -33.15 -28.04
C SER A 1098 3.69 -33.47 -26.67
N THR A 1099 2.53 -34.12 -26.62
CA THR A 1099 1.97 -34.67 -25.38
C THR A 1099 1.17 -35.95 -25.67
N THR A 1100 1.10 -36.89 -24.73
CA THR A 1100 0.38 -38.17 -24.84
C THR A 1100 -1.04 -38.11 -24.27
N GLY A 1101 -1.44 -36.99 -23.66
CA GLY A 1101 -2.77 -36.80 -23.06
C GLY A 1101 -2.97 -35.39 -22.51
N PRO A 1102 -4.06 -35.15 -21.76
CA PRO A 1102 -4.27 -33.89 -21.07
C PRO A 1102 -3.08 -33.52 -20.18
N SER A 1103 -2.59 -32.28 -20.27
CA SER A 1103 -1.37 -31.83 -19.60
C SER A 1103 -1.42 -30.32 -19.33
N PHE A 1104 -0.53 -29.82 -18.47
CA PHE A 1104 -0.45 -28.40 -18.13
C PHE A 1104 0.81 -27.82 -18.76
N LEU A 1105 0.64 -26.80 -19.60
CA LEU A 1105 1.76 -25.98 -20.05
C LEU A 1105 2.04 -24.95 -18.96
N ILE A 1106 3.15 -25.10 -18.26
CA ILE A 1106 3.62 -24.16 -17.27
C ILE A 1106 4.51 -23.15 -17.98
N PHE A 1107 4.13 -21.89 -17.88
CA PHE A 1107 4.93 -20.76 -18.29
C PHE A 1107 5.49 -20.08 -17.06
N ASN A 1108 6.80 -20.24 -16.89
CA ASN A 1108 7.57 -19.72 -15.80
C ASN A 1108 7.81 -18.21 -15.95
N ASN A 1109 6.73 -17.45 -16.11
CA ASN A 1109 6.68 -16.02 -15.93
C ASN A 1109 5.70 -15.67 -14.81
N ALA A 1110 5.87 -14.50 -14.18
CA ALA A 1110 4.97 -14.02 -13.14
C ALA A 1110 3.51 -14.13 -13.61
N PHE A 1111 2.67 -14.69 -12.75
CA PHE A 1111 1.26 -14.89 -13.09
C PHE A 1111 0.59 -13.57 -13.49
N ASP A 1112 -0.02 -13.55 -14.68
CA ASP A 1112 -0.87 -12.47 -15.16
C ASP A 1112 -1.98 -13.06 -16.03
N SER A 1113 -3.23 -12.79 -15.66
CA SER A 1113 -4.42 -13.35 -16.32
C SER A 1113 -4.59 -12.91 -17.79
N ALA A 1114 -3.84 -11.92 -18.26
CA ALA A 1114 -3.85 -11.49 -19.65
C ALA A 1114 -3.01 -12.38 -20.58
N TRP A 1115 -2.20 -13.31 -20.05
CA TRP A 1115 -1.56 -14.33 -20.87
C TRP A 1115 -2.58 -15.34 -21.41
N SER A 1116 -2.43 -15.71 -22.68
CA SER A 1116 -3.32 -16.66 -23.34
C SER A 1116 -2.58 -17.49 -24.38
N VAL A 1117 -2.98 -18.75 -24.51
CA VAL A 1117 -2.46 -19.69 -25.51
C VAL A 1117 -3.53 -19.95 -26.54
N THR A 1118 -3.15 -19.93 -27.83
CA THR A 1118 -4.05 -20.30 -28.93
C THR A 1118 -3.45 -21.48 -29.70
N PRO A 1119 -4.05 -22.68 -29.63
CA PRO A 1119 -3.67 -23.80 -30.48
C PRO A 1119 -4.01 -23.55 -31.95
N GLU A 1120 -3.22 -24.10 -32.86
CA GLU A 1120 -3.48 -23.99 -34.30
C GLU A 1120 -4.87 -24.57 -34.66
N GLY A 1121 -5.80 -23.70 -35.04
CA GLY A 1121 -7.18 -24.08 -35.37
C GLY A 1121 -8.10 -24.34 -34.17
N GLY A 1122 -7.65 -24.08 -32.94
CA GLY A 1122 -8.40 -24.25 -31.70
C GLY A 1122 -8.93 -22.94 -31.10
N GLU A 1123 -9.58 -23.05 -29.93
CA GLU A 1123 -10.01 -21.89 -29.14
C GLU A 1123 -8.88 -21.38 -28.23
N THR A 1124 -8.94 -20.10 -27.89
CA THR A 1124 -7.94 -19.47 -27.01
C THR A 1124 -8.18 -19.89 -25.55
N VAL A 1125 -7.13 -20.39 -24.90
CA VAL A 1125 -7.10 -20.79 -23.49
C VAL A 1125 -6.48 -19.68 -22.66
N SER A 1126 -7.12 -19.31 -21.55
CA SER A 1126 -6.62 -18.27 -20.62
C SER A 1126 -5.66 -18.86 -19.58
N SER A 1127 -4.76 -18.03 -19.05
CA SER A 1127 -3.86 -18.42 -17.96
C SER A 1127 -4.58 -18.56 -16.63
N PHE A 1128 -4.15 -19.50 -15.79
CA PHE A 1128 -4.49 -19.60 -14.36
C PHE A 1128 -3.21 -19.63 -13.49
N PRO A 1129 -3.27 -19.28 -12.19
CA PRO A 1129 -2.09 -19.22 -11.34
C PRO A 1129 -1.62 -20.62 -10.93
N VAL A 1130 -0.31 -20.87 -11.07
CA VAL A 1130 0.39 -22.08 -10.62
C VAL A 1130 1.29 -21.70 -9.45
N ASN A 1131 1.19 -22.42 -8.33
CA ASN A 1131 1.92 -22.13 -7.08
C ASN A 1131 1.96 -20.65 -6.70
N THR A 1132 0.88 -19.90 -6.94
CA THR A 1132 0.78 -18.45 -6.68
C THR A 1132 1.76 -17.54 -7.47
N ALA A 1133 2.66 -18.10 -8.27
CA ALA A 1133 3.82 -17.40 -8.82
C ALA A 1133 3.95 -17.48 -10.35
N MET A 1134 3.36 -18.50 -10.99
CA MET A 1134 3.55 -18.80 -12.40
C MET A 1134 2.24 -18.88 -13.18
N ASN A 1135 2.33 -18.83 -14.51
CA ASN A 1135 1.19 -19.02 -15.40
C ASN A 1135 1.06 -20.50 -15.79
N GLY A 1136 -0.16 -21.02 -15.80
CA GLY A 1136 -0.48 -22.33 -16.33
C GLY A 1136 -1.56 -22.27 -17.41
N PHE A 1137 -1.52 -23.21 -18.35
CA PHE A 1137 -2.54 -23.37 -19.40
C PHE A 1137 -2.95 -24.83 -19.51
N ILE A 1138 -4.27 -25.06 -19.58
CA ILE A 1138 -4.86 -26.37 -19.73
C ILE A 1138 -4.71 -26.84 -21.18
N MET A 1139 -4.13 -28.02 -21.40
CA MET A 1139 -3.94 -28.62 -22.72
C MET A 1139 -4.75 -29.92 -22.83
N GLU A 1140 -5.79 -29.93 -23.66
CA GLU A 1140 -6.69 -31.10 -23.78
C GLU A 1140 -6.30 -32.10 -24.90
N GLY A 1141 -5.36 -31.73 -25.77
CA GLY A 1141 -4.99 -32.51 -26.96
C GLY A 1141 -3.84 -33.48 -26.73
N SER A 1142 -3.76 -34.55 -27.54
CA SER A 1142 -2.61 -35.46 -27.64
C SER A 1142 -1.97 -35.40 -29.03
N GLY A 1143 -0.66 -35.58 -29.13
CA GLY A 1143 0.13 -35.54 -30.35
C GLY A 1143 1.04 -34.32 -30.43
N ASN A 1144 1.48 -33.97 -31.64
CA ASN A 1144 2.27 -32.76 -31.88
C ASN A 1144 1.33 -31.55 -32.03
N ILE A 1145 1.56 -30.51 -31.24
CA ILE A 1145 0.71 -29.32 -31.15
C ILE A 1145 1.57 -28.08 -31.41
N SER A 1146 1.07 -27.16 -32.24
CA SER A 1146 1.63 -25.81 -32.42
C SER A 1146 0.77 -24.81 -31.66
N LEU A 1147 1.40 -23.96 -30.86
CA LEU A 1147 0.74 -23.01 -29.97
C LEU A 1147 1.31 -21.62 -30.18
N SER A 1148 0.43 -20.62 -30.26
CA SER A 1148 0.81 -19.22 -30.15
C SER A 1148 0.44 -18.70 -28.77
N LEU A 1149 1.43 -18.42 -27.94
CA LEU A 1149 1.27 -17.73 -26.67
C LEU A 1149 1.37 -16.23 -26.91
N SER A 1150 0.41 -15.44 -26.42
CA SER A 1150 0.45 -13.99 -26.53
C SER A 1150 -0.14 -13.27 -25.33
N TYR A 1151 0.40 -12.09 -25.01
CA TYR A 1151 -0.14 -11.21 -23.99
C TYR A 1151 -1.29 -10.36 -24.56
N SER A 1152 -2.52 -10.62 -24.12
CA SER A 1152 -3.73 -10.07 -24.73
C SER A 1152 -3.86 -8.54 -24.62
N LEU A 1153 -3.23 -7.91 -23.63
CA LEU A 1153 -3.26 -6.45 -23.46
C LEU A 1153 -2.49 -5.70 -24.54
N ASP A 1154 -1.50 -6.31 -25.21
CA ASP A 1154 -0.70 -5.63 -26.24
C ASP A 1154 -1.55 -5.06 -27.37
N ARG A 1155 -2.58 -5.80 -27.78
CA ARG A 1155 -3.54 -5.34 -28.80
C ARG A 1155 -4.26 -4.06 -28.35
N HIS A 1156 -4.59 -3.97 -27.05
CA HIS A 1156 -5.24 -2.82 -26.45
C HIS A 1156 -4.28 -1.63 -26.31
N TYR A 1157 -3.01 -1.87 -25.99
CA TYR A 1157 -1.95 -0.85 -26.01
C TYR A 1157 -1.76 -0.26 -27.41
N ILE A 1158 -1.61 -1.11 -28.43
CA ILE A 1158 -1.43 -0.67 -29.82
C ILE A 1158 -2.65 0.15 -30.29
N LEU A 1159 -3.86 -0.29 -29.96
CA LEU A 1159 -5.09 0.44 -30.27
C LEU A 1159 -5.11 1.81 -29.57
N GLY A 1160 -4.86 1.84 -28.26
CA GLY A 1160 -4.80 3.07 -27.46
C GLY A 1160 -3.77 4.07 -28.00
N MET A 1161 -2.56 3.59 -28.30
CA MET A 1161 -1.49 4.38 -28.90
C MET A 1161 -1.89 4.96 -30.26
N THR A 1162 -2.54 4.17 -31.10
CA THR A 1162 -3.02 4.60 -32.42
C THR A 1162 -4.05 5.73 -32.28
N ILE A 1163 -5.02 5.61 -31.37
CA ILE A 1163 -6.02 6.64 -31.09
C ILE A 1163 -5.35 7.93 -30.62
N SER A 1164 -4.41 7.84 -29.67
CA SER A 1164 -3.68 8.99 -29.14
C SER A 1164 -2.82 9.69 -30.18
N LEU A 1165 -2.16 8.94 -31.07
CA LEU A 1165 -1.37 9.51 -32.17
C LEU A 1165 -2.25 10.26 -33.18
N ILE A 1166 -3.39 9.67 -33.58
CA ILE A 1166 -4.36 10.32 -34.48
C ILE A 1166 -4.90 11.61 -33.86
N ALA A 1167 -5.21 11.60 -32.56
CA ALA A 1167 -5.67 12.77 -31.83
C ALA A 1167 -4.60 13.88 -31.82
N LEU A 1168 -3.36 13.54 -31.50
CA LEU A 1168 -2.23 14.48 -31.50
C LEU A 1168 -2.02 15.13 -32.88
N VAL A 1169 -1.99 14.33 -33.95
CA VAL A 1169 -1.84 14.82 -35.33
C VAL A 1169 -3.00 15.74 -35.70
N THR A 1170 -4.23 15.38 -35.34
CA THR A 1170 -5.43 16.19 -35.60
C THR A 1170 -5.37 17.54 -34.89
N ILE A 1171 -4.92 17.58 -33.63
CA ILE A 1171 -4.77 18.80 -32.85
C ILE A 1171 -3.67 19.69 -33.44
N ILE A 1172 -2.52 19.13 -33.80
CA ILE A 1172 -1.40 19.88 -34.42
C ILE A 1172 -1.85 20.46 -35.76
N ALA A 1173 -2.48 19.67 -36.63
CA ALA A 1173 -3.01 20.13 -37.89
C ALA A 1173 -4.06 21.24 -37.70
N GLY A 1174 -4.97 21.06 -36.74
CA GLY A 1174 -5.96 22.08 -36.35
C GLY A 1174 -5.33 23.38 -35.88
N ALA A 1175 -4.28 23.31 -35.05
CA ALA A 1175 -3.52 24.46 -34.58
C ALA A 1175 -2.80 25.17 -35.74
N ILE A 1176 -2.14 24.44 -36.64
CA ILE A 1176 -1.48 25.01 -37.82
C ILE A 1176 -2.49 25.70 -38.73
N ILE A 1177 -3.64 25.09 -39.01
CA ILE A 1177 -4.72 25.69 -39.81
C ILE A 1177 -5.25 26.97 -39.16
N TYR A 1178 -5.39 26.95 -37.83
CA TYR A 1178 -5.86 28.08 -37.04
C TYR A 1178 -4.89 29.27 -37.09
N TYR A 1179 -3.58 29.02 -36.91
CA TYR A 1179 -2.55 30.08 -36.86
C TYR A 1179 -2.06 30.54 -38.24
N SER A 1180 -2.13 29.70 -39.27
CA SER A 1180 -1.74 30.05 -40.65
C SER A 1180 -2.78 30.91 -41.39
N GLY A 1181 -3.98 31.09 -40.83
CA GLY A 1181 -5.09 31.78 -41.50
C GLY A 1181 -5.63 31.05 -42.73
N ALA A 1182 -5.11 29.85 -43.03
CA ALA A 1182 -5.57 28.99 -44.13
C ALA A 1182 -7.02 28.54 -43.92
N GLY A 1183 -7.44 28.33 -42.67
CA GLY A 1183 -8.84 28.03 -42.32
C GLY A 1183 -9.82 29.12 -42.76
N THR A 1184 -9.43 30.39 -42.64
CA THR A 1184 -10.24 31.54 -43.10
C THR A 1184 -10.39 31.51 -44.63
N ARG A 1185 -9.32 31.16 -45.37
CA ARG A 1185 -9.37 31.01 -46.83
C ARG A 1185 -10.20 29.81 -47.27
N LEU A 1186 -10.13 28.69 -46.53
CA LEU A 1186 -10.93 27.49 -46.81
C LEU A 1186 -12.43 27.75 -46.60
N ILE A 1187 -12.79 28.43 -45.50
CA ILE A 1187 -14.18 28.81 -45.18
C ILE A 1187 -14.72 29.83 -46.20
N ILE A 1188 -13.91 30.79 -46.64
CA ILE A 1188 -14.30 31.74 -47.70
C ILE A 1188 -14.49 31.00 -49.04
N LYS A 1189 -13.67 30.00 -49.36
CA LYS A 1189 -13.80 29.20 -50.59
C LYS A 1189 -15.04 28.30 -50.57
N VAL A 1190 -15.43 27.79 -49.41
CA VAL A 1190 -16.64 26.96 -49.21
C VAL A 1190 -17.91 27.83 -49.16
N ARG A 1191 -17.91 28.98 -48.48
CA ARG A 1191 -19.02 29.94 -48.49
C ARG A 1191 -19.20 30.63 -49.85
N GLY A 1192 -18.10 30.93 -50.55
CA GLY A 1192 -18.13 31.47 -51.92
C GLY A 1192 -18.76 30.51 -52.93
N LYS A 1193 -18.68 29.19 -52.69
CA LYS A 1193 -19.41 28.18 -53.50
C LYS A 1193 -20.91 28.08 -53.16
N ARG A 1194 -21.32 28.45 -51.94
CA ARG A 1194 -22.73 28.39 -51.51
C ARG A 1194 -23.56 29.60 -51.97
N ASN A 1195 -22.94 30.77 -52.14
CA ASN A 1195 -23.61 31.97 -52.68
C ASN A 1195 -23.64 32.03 -54.22
N GLY A 1196 -23.14 31.00 -54.92
CA GLY A 1196 -23.11 30.92 -56.38
C GLY A 1196 -24.23 30.07 -57.01
N ARG A 1197 -25.24 29.64 -56.24
CA ARG A 1197 -26.47 29.02 -56.75
C ARG A 1197 -27.67 29.80 -56.22
N GLY A 1198 -28.00 30.86 -56.96
CA GLY A 1198 -29.03 31.84 -56.65
C GLY A 1198 -29.06 32.94 -57.72
N GLN A 1199 -29.03 32.53 -58.99
CA GLN A 1199 -29.70 33.18 -60.11
C GLN A 1199 -30.52 32.12 -60.81
#